data_AF-A0A427L644-F1
#
_entry.id   AF-A0A427L644-F1
#
_cell.length_a   1.000
_cell.length_b   1.000
_cell.length_c   1.000
_cell.angle_alpha   90.00
_cell.angle_beta   90.00
_cell.angle_gamma   90.00
#
_symmetry.space_group_name_H-M   'P 1'
#
loop_
_entity.id
_entity.type
_entity.pdbx_description
1 polymer ?
#
loop_
_entity_poly.entity_id
_entity_poly.type
_entity_poly.pdbx_seq_one_letter_code
_entity_poly.pdbx_strand_id
1 'polypeptide(L)'
;MKGAGVALMVLLILAATLYLNRRAAARELLVGWLDRKGIDADVEVERLELNGFVGKVSIGDPKNPDFKVERVEVDYAVGLPWSKAGLGVTPSRVRLVRPIVRATWKNGELSLGSLDPLVEEFTGKPPKPDSRAPLVIVEGGQARLDTEYGPLRLLADARIDDGKLMRLSGRMPAASLKSGDTEARGLAGVIEVTTVGDRTAVKLDAQAERFVAAGFGGQGAALSLSGDLPYPDMKTRRGDGRVGLTARLTADELASAGTTARQAAATMEFAGAVEGWLNAYSLKGEAKTAATADRLQGEGMEVRQAALDLSRVTLSTSGGTEGQEMKWRAASPLRLTAASGRLGEARLTQAVVASSAIEAGGRGGAFEVRGPATLSAQRLATGDVALSGARGRLDFDLVRDSITRISATGALGADRVSAPVLGAPLAGDLPELAELKRALGAFAVDAPQVRLVSDNAGVELTLLRPITARPANGGELRLSAATGPVLSLTADGATRGAFSVASKRGGGLPEARFDGVEWRLTPGGFAAKLKGQAALDFGPARGIAFSTQGELASAGGRLTYTASDCIAVTLDKLDLGENSVEAVSGRVCPTSAPLFAARNGAWRAQARLADVAATAPVFEIGISGAEGDLVVDGAAKGLSMRVGVSKAQVADTADPVRFLPLQAKGEARLAGDVWTAGFDLSRLEHAIGRVEVRHDVQAEAGGAVISAPSLAFTEHGLQPDDLSPLVADYVKSPVEGSAGFEGRFDWAAEGATSSGVLIVPELDFTSPAGKVQGLKGRVEFTSLTPLITAPDQKLTADRVQTVTPLTDLQLSFGLDEKALTIGGGQIQAAGGRISVEPLSLPLTPGEGWGGVVVVEGVQLNELLKSANLQDKAEFDAVVSGRLPFTYDPKDGWRIVGGVLNGVRPGRLSIEPQVFDDLAAGGGGEAGVPPNAMQDLAYQAMQDLAISDLTAEVNSLDQGRLGVRFRINGRHDPPEREQLRLTFLELIRRDFMTKKLNLPSDTPIDLTLDTTWNANQIISDLLEYARRGETPVLTTDETP
;
A
#
# COMPACT_ATOMS: atom_id res chain seq x y z
N MET A 1 7.77 -137.73 15.18
CA MET A 1 8.62 -136.52 15.33
C MET A 1 9.72 -136.40 14.26
N LYS A 2 9.52 -136.84 12.99
CA LYS A 2 10.52 -136.73 11.91
C LYS A 2 10.22 -135.65 10.86
N GLY A 3 9.02 -135.04 10.87
CA GLY A 3 8.64 -133.96 9.95
C GLY A 3 9.12 -132.56 10.36
N ALA A 4 9.34 -132.34 11.66
CA ALA A 4 9.78 -131.02 12.17
C ALA A 4 11.26 -130.72 11.85
N GLY A 5 12.13 -131.74 11.79
CA GLY A 5 13.55 -131.54 11.49
C GLY A 5 13.85 -131.21 10.03
N VAL A 6 13.10 -131.78 9.08
CA VAL A 6 13.23 -131.46 7.64
C VAL A 6 12.63 -130.09 7.35
N ALA A 7 11.48 -129.76 7.94
CA ALA A 7 10.91 -128.41 7.84
C ALA A 7 11.85 -127.35 8.44
N LEU A 8 12.48 -127.62 9.58
CA LEU A 8 13.48 -126.72 10.20
C LEU A 8 14.76 -126.62 9.36
N MET A 9 15.22 -127.70 8.74
CA MET A 9 16.41 -127.68 7.88
C MET A 9 16.13 -126.95 6.55
N VAL A 10 14.94 -127.14 5.95
CA VAL A 10 14.49 -126.37 4.78
C VAL A 10 14.28 -124.90 5.14
N LEU A 11 13.73 -124.59 6.33
CA LEU A 11 13.64 -123.23 6.85
C LEU A 11 15.02 -122.62 7.13
N LEU A 12 15.98 -123.38 7.65
CA LEU A 12 17.35 -122.93 7.89
C LEU A 12 18.13 -122.74 6.60
N ILE A 13 17.93 -123.61 5.59
CA ILE A 13 18.51 -123.47 4.25
C ILE A 13 17.87 -122.28 3.53
N LEU A 14 16.55 -122.10 3.61
CA LEU A 14 15.83 -120.93 3.10
C LEU A 14 16.26 -119.65 3.82
N ALA A 15 16.39 -119.67 5.14
CA ALA A 15 16.87 -118.53 5.92
C ALA A 15 18.34 -118.22 5.63
N ALA A 16 19.20 -119.25 5.44
CA ALA A 16 20.60 -119.08 5.06
C ALA A 16 20.76 -118.58 3.62
N THR A 17 19.97 -119.08 2.66
CA THR A 17 19.97 -118.56 1.27
C THR A 17 19.38 -117.16 1.20
N LEU A 18 18.30 -116.86 1.95
CA LEU A 18 17.75 -115.52 2.08
C LEU A 18 18.74 -114.56 2.76
N TYR A 19 19.51 -115.04 3.74
CA TYR A 19 20.54 -114.25 4.43
C TYR A 19 21.81 -114.05 3.57
N LEU A 20 22.20 -115.02 2.75
CA LEU A 20 23.34 -114.90 1.82
C LEU A 20 23.01 -114.02 0.61
N ASN A 21 21.80 -114.15 0.05
CA ASN A 21 21.26 -113.29 -1.00
C ASN A 21 20.52 -112.06 -0.45
N ARG A 22 20.72 -111.72 0.84
CA ARG A 22 19.95 -110.66 1.53
C ARG A 22 20.01 -109.30 0.82
N ARG A 23 21.11 -109.00 0.13
CA ARG A 23 21.27 -107.77 -0.66
C ARG A 23 20.37 -107.75 -1.89
N ALA A 24 20.31 -108.86 -2.64
CA ALA A 24 19.44 -108.99 -3.80
C ALA A 24 17.95 -109.05 -3.39
N ALA A 25 17.62 -109.79 -2.33
CA ALA A 25 16.25 -109.86 -1.81
C ALA A 25 15.76 -108.51 -1.26
N ALA A 26 16.60 -107.77 -0.52
CA ALA A 26 16.24 -106.44 -0.04
C ALA A 26 16.13 -105.40 -1.17
N ARG A 27 16.95 -105.51 -2.22
CA ARG A 27 16.80 -104.73 -3.45
C ARG A 27 15.43 -104.97 -4.08
N GLU A 28 15.09 -106.22 -4.39
CA GLU A 28 13.80 -106.58 -5.02
C GLU A 28 12.59 -106.23 -4.14
N LEU A 29 12.71 -106.35 -2.81
CA LEU A 29 11.64 -105.95 -1.89
C LEU A 29 11.45 -104.43 -1.83
N LEU A 30 12.53 -103.65 -1.85
CA LEU A 30 12.47 -102.19 -1.82
C LEU A 30 12.03 -101.62 -3.17
N VAL A 31 12.61 -102.10 -4.28
CA VAL A 31 12.18 -101.77 -5.66
C VAL A 31 10.72 -102.17 -5.83
N GLY A 32 10.34 -103.40 -5.50
CA GLY A 32 8.95 -103.84 -5.56
C GLY A 32 7.98 -103.11 -4.60
N TRP A 33 8.47 -102.52 -3.51
CA TRP A 33 7.66 -101.65 -2.64
C TRP A 33 7.46 -100.26 -3.23
N LEU A 34 8.48 -99.71 -3.91
CA LEU A 34 8.42 -98.45 -4.65
C LEU A 34 7.55 -98.60 -5.91
N ASP A 35 7.71 -99.68 -6.67
CA ASP A 35 6.91 -99.99 -7.87
C ASP A 35 5.41 -100.10 -7.54
N ARG A 36 5.04 -100.77 -6.43
CA ARG A 36 3.64 -100.85 -5.96
C ARG A 36 3.03 -99.49 -5.64
N LYS A 37 3.87 -98.47 -5.42
CA LYS A 37 3.48 -97.08 -5.19
C LYS A 37 3.60 -96.22 -6.45
N GLY A 38 3.89 -96.82 -7.59
CA GLY A 38 4.05 -96.14 -8.87
C GLY A 38 5.40 -95.42 -9.03
N ILE A 39 6.42 -95.81 -8.27
CA ILE A 39 7.73 -95.14 -8.24
C ILE A 39 8.78 -96.08 -8.85
N ASP A 40 9.26 -95.76 -10.06
CA ASP A 40 10.38 -96.47 -10.69
C ASP A 40 11.70 -96.07 -10.00
N ALA A 41 12.43 -97.06 -9.49
CA ALA A 41 13.63 -96.85 -8.70
C ALA A 41 14.70 -97.92 -8.93
N ASP A 42 15.94 -97.48 -9.12
CA ASP A 42 17.12 -98.35 -9.07
C ASP A 42 17.83 -98.20 -7.73
N VAL A 43 18.06 -99.34 -7.07
CA VAL A 43 18.68 -99.41 -5.75
C VAL A 43 19.90 -100.31 -5.81
N GLU A 44 21.06 -99.77 -5.42
CA GLU A 44 22.29 -100.52 -5.22
C GLU A 44 22.54 -100.70 -3.71
N VAL A 45 22.43 -101.93 -3.21
CA VAL A 45 22.58 -102.22 -1.77
C VAL A 45 24.04 -102.49 -1.42
N GLU A 46 24.71 -101.53 -0.77
CA GLU A 46 26.10 -101.68 -0.30
C GLU A 46 26.17 -102.58 0.95
N ARG A 47 25.27 -102.34 1.92
CA ARG A 47 25.26 -103.04 3.20
C ARG A 47 23.82 -103.18 3.73
N LEU A 48 23.50 -104.36 4.27
CA LEU A 48 22.22 -104.63 4.92
C LEU A 48 22.47 -105.44 6.21
N GLU A 49 22.02 -104.91 7.33
CA GLU A 49 22.14 -105.43 8.69
C GLU A 49 20.75 -105.55 9.35
N LEU A 50 20.67 -106.19 10.52
CA LEU A 50 19.40 -106.40 11.24
C LEU A 50 18.74 -105.09 11.72
N ASN A 51 19.52 -104.03 11.84
CA ASN A 51 19.15 -102.73 12.39
C ASN A 51 19.42 -101.56 11.41
N GLY A 52 19.88 -101.84 10.19
CA GLY A 52 20.18 -100.76 9.25
C GLY A 52 20.45 -101.17 7.80
N PHE A 53 20.33 -100.19 6.92
CA PHE A 53 20.48 -100.28 5.47
C PHE A 53 21.42 -99.17 4.97
N VAL A 54 22.36 -99.51 4.09
CA VAL A 54 23.21 -98.56 3.37
C VAL A 54 23.20 -98.90 1.88
N GLY A 55 22.93 -97.90 1.04
CA GLY A 55 22.91 -98.09 -0.40
C GLY A 55 22.89 -96.80 -1.20
N LYS A 56 22.89 -96.94 -2.52
CA LYS A 56 22.62 -95.86 -3.47
C LYS A 56 21.21 -96.02 -4.00
N VAL A 57 20.50 -94.90 -4.16
CA VAL A 57 19.12 -94.91 -4.65
C VAL A 57 18.99 -93.86 -5.75
N SER A 58 18.43 -94.25 -6.88
CA SER A 58 18.06 -93.39 -7.99
C SER A 58 16.58 -93.63 -8.32
N ILE A 59 15.77 -92.58 -8.41
CA ILE A 59 14.33 -92.63 -8.60
C ILE A 59 13.96 -91.78 -9.83
N GLY A 60 13.10 -92.31 -10.70
CA GLY A 60 12.69 -91.69 -11.97
C GLY A 60 13.56 -92.13 -13.16
N ASP A 61 13.57 -91.35 -14.25
CA ASP A 61 14.28 -91.68 -15.50
C ASP A 61 15.78 -91.95 -15.25
N PRO A 62 16.31 -93.15 -15.60
CA PRO A 62 17.72 -93.50 -15.43
C PRO A 62 18.72 -92.53 -16.08
N LYS A 63 18.33 -91.85 -17.16
CA LYS A 63 19.17 -90.86 -17.86
C LYS A 63 19.08 -89.47 -17.21
N ASN A 64 18.03 -89.20 -16.45
CA ASN A 64 17.75 -87.89 -15.86
C ASN A 64 16.90 -88.01 -14.58
N PRO A 65 17.46 -88.59 -13.50
CA PRO A 65 16.68 -89.00 -12.33
C PRO A 65 16.08 -87.80 -11.58
N ASP A 66 14.87 -87.99 -11.05
CA ASP A 66 14.17 -87.01 -10.22
C ASP A 66 14.77 -86.94 -8.81
N PHE A 67 15.28 -88.06 -8.30
CA PHE A 67 16.02 -88.12 -7.06
C PHE A 67 17.18 -89.08 -7.18
N LYS A 68 18.38 -88.67 -6.75
CA LYS A 68 19.57 -89.51 -6.72
C LYS A 68 20.36 -89.24 -5.46
N VAL A 69 20.71 -90.27 -4.70
CA VAL A 69 21.57 -90.14 -3.52
C VAL A 69 22.77 -91.06 -3.66
N GLU A 70 23.97 -90.51 -3.46
CA GLU A 70 25.21 -91.27 -3.59
C GLU A 70 25.38 -92.28 -2.45
N ARG A 71 24.85 -91.97 -1.27
CA ARG A 71 24.81 -92.86 -0.12
C ARG A 71 23.66 -92.48 0.81
N VAL A 72 22.71 -93.39 0.98
CA VAL A 72 21.66 -93.32 2.00
C VAL A 72 21.94 -94.33 3.10
N GLU A 73 21.89 -93.89 4.36
CA GLU A 73 21.97 -94.75 5.54
C GLU A 73 20.63 -94.67 6.29
N VAL A 74 19.94 -95.80 6.45
CA VAL A 74 18.69 -95.89 7.20
C VAL A 74 18.89 -96.83 8.38
N ASP A 75 18.83 -96.32 9.60
CA ASP A 75 18.77 -97.14 10.80
C ASP A 75 17.31 -97.40 11.14
N TYR A 76 16.92 -98.65 11.38
CA TYR A 76 15.54 -99.03 11.68
C TYR A 76 15.45 -99.95 12.89
N ALA A 77 14.33 -99.82 13.62
CA ALA A 77 13.94 -100.75 14.67
C ALA A 77 12.98 -101.80 14.11
N VAL A 78 13.24 -103.07 14.40
CA VAL A 78 12.35 -104.18 14.03
C VAL A 78 11.44 -104.50 15.22
N GLY A 79 10.14 -104.26 15.06
CA GLY A 79 9.12 -104.62 16.04
C GLY A 79 8.94 -106.13 16.12
N LEU A 80 9.06 -106.69 17.32
CA LEU A 80 8.75 -108.09 17.59
C LEU A 80 7.23 -108.31 17.54
N PRO A 81 6.73 -109.52 17.17
CA PRO A 81 5.30 -109.77 16.98
C PRO A 81 4.43 -109.51 18.21
N TRP A 82 5.03 -109.49 19.41
CA TRP A 82 4.39 -109.19 20.69
C TRP A 82 4.49 -107.71 21.12
N SER A 83 5.09 -106.83 20.31
CA SER A 83 5.17 -105.40 20.60
C SER A 83 3.85 -104.70 20.27
N LYS A 84 3.50 -103.62 21.00
CA LYS A 84 2.29 -102.80 20.75
C LYS A 84 2.23 -102.21 19.32
N ALA A 85 3.37 -102.16 18.62
CA ALA A 85 3.48 -101.68 17.24
C ALA A 85 3.27 -102.76 16.16
N GLY A 86 3.10 -104.03 16.56
CA GLY A 86 3.03 -105.18 15.64
C GLY A 86 4.38 -105.55 15.02
N LEU A 87 4.38 -106.52 14.12
CA LEU A 87 5.56 -106.91 13.34
C LEU A 87 5.78 -105.87 12.23
N GLY A 88 6.81 -105.03 12.36
CA GLY A 88 7.04 -103.92 11.43
C GLY A 88 8.42 -103.28 11.57
N VAL A 89 8.88 -102.62 10.50
CA VAL A 89 10.16 -101.91 10.46
C VAL A 89 9.88 -100.41 10.57
N THR A 90 10.39 -99.76 11.62
CA THR A 90 10.23 -98.31 11.82
C THR A 90 11.59 -97.62 11.68
N PRO A 91 11.77 -96.70 10.73
CA PRO A 91 13.02 -95.95 10.61
C PRO A 91 13.22 -95.06 11.83
N SER A 92 14.46 -95.01 12.33
CA SER A 92 14.89 -94.21 13.48
C SER A 92 15.85 -93.08 13.07
N ARG A 93 16.73 -93.32 12.09
CA ARG A 93 17.62 -92.32 11.48
C ARG A 93 17.71 -92.53 9.98
N VAL A 94 17.66 -91.46 9.20
CA VAL A 94 17.88 -91.45 7.76
C VAL A 94 18.97 -90.41 7.46
N ARG A 95 20.14 -90.82 6.99
CA ARG A 95 21.21 -89.93 6.54
C ARG A 95 21.36 -90.00 5.03
N LEU A 96 21.23 -88.86 4.36
CA LEU A 96 21.37 -88.70 2.92
C LEU A 96 22.65 -87.91 2.64
N VAL A 97 23.63 -88.54 2.00
CA VAL A 97 24.90 -87.91 1.61
C VAL A 97 24.86 -87.60 0.12
N ARG A 98 25.08 -86.32 -0.21
CA ARG A 98 25.01 -85.71 -1.54
C ARG A 98 23.73 -86.08 -2.31
N PRO A 99 22.53 -85.92 -1.74
CA PRO A 99 21.30 -86.13 -2.49
C PRO A 99 21.13 -85.03 -3.55
N ILE A 100 20.75 -85.42 -4.75
CA ILE A 100 20.34 -84.56 -5.86
C ILE A 100 18.84 -84.75 -6.03
N VAL A 101 18.08 -83.66 -5.91
CA VAL A 101 16.62 -83.65 -6.09
C VAL A 101 16.28 -82.73 -7.26
N ARG A 102 15.40 -83.16 -8.14
CA ARG A 102 14.77 -82.31 -9.14
C ARG A 102 13.33 -82.09 -8.74
N ALA A 103 12.92 -80.84 -8.80
CA ALA A 103 11.59 -80.42 -8.42
C ALA A 103 11.08 -79.37 -9.41
N THR A 104 9.77 -79.27 -9.55
CA THR A 104 9.09 -78.25 -10.35
C THR A 104 8.20 -77.43 -9.42
N TRP A 105 8.22 -76.12 -9.56
CA TRP A 105 7.32 -75.22 -8.85
C TRP A 105 6.54 -74.36 -9.85
N LYS A 106 5.25 -74.62 -10.02
CA LYS A 106 4.38 -73.88 -10.95
C LYS A 106 2.98 -73.70 -10.35
N ASN A 107 2.35 -72.55 -10.57
CA ASN A 107 1.00 -72.25 -10.08
C ASN A 107 0.81 -72.44 -8.57
N GLY A 108 1.88 -72.21 -7.78
CA GLY A 108 1.85 -72.41 -6.32
C GLY A 108 1.93 -73.86 -5.85
N GLU A 109 2.15 -74.81 -6.74
CA GLU A 109 2.28 -76.24 -6.43
C GLU A 109 3.72 -76.71 -6.62
N LEU A 110 4.26 -77.41 -5.61
CA LEU A 110 5.58 -78.04 -5.64
C LEU A 110 5.41 -79.51 -5.99
N SER A 111 6.03 -79.95 -7.09
CA SER A 111 6.11 -81.35 -7.50
C SER A 111 7.57 -81.82 -7.47
N LEU A 112 7.82 -82.96 -6.85
CA LEU A 112 9.09 -83.70 -6.84
C LEU A 112 9.11 -84.80 -7.92
N GLY A 113 8.19 -84.73 -8.89
CA GLY A 113 8.08 -85.70 -9.98
C GLY A 113 7.72 -87.09 -9.45
N SER A 114 8.56 -88.08 -9.74
CA SER A 114 8.35 -89.48 -9.34
C SER A 114 8.26 -89.71 -7.82
N LEU A 115 8.60 -88.70 -7.00
CA LEU A 115 8.50 -88.76 -5.53
C LEU A 115 7.15 -88.29 -4.95
N ASP A 116 6.29 -87.64 -5.74
CA ASP A 116 5.04 -87.04 -5.24
C ASP A 116 4.10 -88.04 -4.53
N PRO A 117 3.87 -89.27 -5.05
CA PRO A 117 3.02 -90.25 -4.36
C PRO A 117 3.53 -90.61 -2.95
N LEU A 118 4.85 -90.58 -2.75
CA LEU A 118 5.47 -90.83 -1.46
C LEU A 118 5.21 -89.66 -0.51
N VAL A 119 5.41 -88.42 -0.98
CA VAL A 119 5.20 -87.21 -0.18
C VAL A 119 3.74 -87.10 0.26
N GLU A 120 2.78 -87.31 -0.64
CA GLU A 120 1.35 -87.27 -0.35
C GLU A 120 0.95 -88.30 0.72
N GLU A 121 1.49 -89.52 0.65
CA GLU A 121 1.17 -90.56 1.63
C GLU A 121 1.69 -90.22 3.04
N PHE A 122 2.88 -89.62 3.12
CA PHE A 122 3.48 -89.23 4.42
C PHE A 122 2.88 -87.94 4.97
N THR A 123 2.37 -87.04 4.13
CA THR A 123 1.76 -85.77 4.54
C THR A 123 0.24 -85.86 4.78
N GLY A 124 -0.46 -86.80 4.12
CA GLY A 124 -1.91 -86.99 4.22
C GLY A 124 -2.38 -87.85 5.40
N LYS A 125 -1.49 -88.51 6.14
CA LYS A 125 -1.84 -89.33 7.32
C LYS A 125 -1.76 -88.50 8.61
N PRO A 126 -2.77 -88.54 9.50
CA PRO A 126 -2.67 -87.88 10.80
C PRO A 126 -1.48 -88.43 11.59
N PRO A 127 -0.68 -87.59 12.26
CA PRO A 127 0.46 -88.04 13.04
C PRO A 127 -0.01 -89.00 14.13
N LYS A 128 0.55 -90.21 14.15
CA LYS A 128 0.25 -91.21 15.19
C LYS A 128 0.83 -90.70 16.52
N PRO A 129 0.01 -90.54 17.59
CA PRO A 129 0.45 -89.95 18.86
C PRO A 129 1.63 -90.67 19.52
N ASP A 130 1.74 -91.99 19.29
CA ASP A 130 2.70 -92.87 19.97
C ASP A 130 3.95 -93.22 19.13
N SER A 131 4.20 -92.54 17.99
CA SER A 131 5.39 -92.81 17.16
C SER A 131 6.18 -91.54 16.83
N ARG A 132 7.42 -91.48 17.31
CA ARG A 132 8.40 -90.44 16.98
C ARG A 132 8.81 -90.56 15.51
N ALA A 133 8.89 -89.45 14.79
CA ALA A 133 9.42 -89.44 13.42
C ALA A 133 10.95 -89.63 13.42
N PRO A 134 11.53 -90.22 12.36
CA PRO A 134 12.96 -90.46 12.29
C PRO A 134 13.79 -89.18 12.27
N LEU A 135 15.03 -89.26 12.77
CA LEU A 135 16.05 -88.23 12.58
C LEU A 135 16.53 -88.24 11.12
N VAL A 136 16.23 -87.21 10.35
CA VAL A 136 16.68 -87.06 8.96
C VAL A 136 17.86 -86.08 8.91
N ILE A 137 18.98 -86.51 8.32
CA ILE A 137 20.18 -85.70 8.12
C ILE A 137 20.47 -85.66 6.63
N VAL A 138 20.59 -84.46 6.07
CA VAL A 138 20.96 -84.19 4.67
C VAL A 138 22.32 -83.49 4.69
N GLU A 139 23.31 -84.08 4.03
CA GLU A 139 24.66 -83.54 3.89
C GLU A 139 25.00 -83.35 2.42
N GLY A 140 25.38 -82.14 2.00
CA GLY A 140 25.73 -81.79 0.63
C GLY A 140 24.56 -81.90 -0.35
N GLY A 141 23.33 -81.64 0.10
CA GLY A 141 22.14 -81.72 -0.73
C GLY A 141 22.16 -80.69 -1.87
N GLN A 142 21.72 -81.11 -3.05
CA GLN A 142 21.56 -80.27 -4.22
C GLN A 142 20.13 -80.40 -4.74
N ALA A 143 19.40 -79.29 -4.86
CA ALA A 143 18.10 -79.28 -5.49
C ALA A 143 18.16 -78.44 -6.76
N ARG A 144 17.65 -78.97 -7.87
CA ARG A 144 17.33 -78.21 -9.07
C ARG A 144 15.82 -78.00 -9.09
N LEU A 145 15.39 -76.76 -8.92
CA LEU A 145 13.99 -76.37 -8.92
C LEU A 145 13.67 -75.64 -10.21
N ASP A 146 12.91 -76.26 -11.10
CA ASP A 146 12.41 -75.62 -12.32
C ASP A 146 11.14 -74.82 -11.96
N THR A 147 11.27 -73.50 -11.84
CA THR A 147 10.14 -72.62 -11.48
C THR A 147 9.49 -71.99 -12.71
N GLU A 148 8.30 -71.42 -12.57
CA GLU A 148 7.70 -70.55 -13.61
C GLU A 148 8.56 -69.32 -13.95
N TYR A 149 9.45 -68.91 -13.04
CA TYR A 149 10.39 -67.81 -13.24
C TYR A 149 11.72 -68.26 -13.87
N GLY A 150 11.98 -69.56 -14.00
CA GLY A 150 13.25 -70.10 -14.48
C GLY A 150 13.90 -71.10 -13.53
N PRO A 151 15.02 -71.72 -13.94
CA PRO A 151 15.67 -72.77 -13.16
C PRO A 151 16.46 -72.19 -11.97
N LEU A 152 16.31 -72.81 -10.81
CA LEU A 152 17.04 -72.53 -9.59
C LEU A 152 17.90 -73.72 -9.18
N ARG A 153 19.10 -73.43 -8.68
CA ARG A 153 19.97 -74.42 -8.03
C ARG A 153 20.10 -74.04 -6.56
N LEU A 154 19.78 -74.98 -5.68
CA LEU A 154 19.90 -74.82 -4.24
C LEU A 154 20.89 -75.86 -3.72
N LEU A 155 21.78 -75.43 -2.84
CA LEU A 155 22.69 -76.29 -2.10
C LEU A 155 22.27 -76.22 -0.63
N ALA A 156 22.02 -77.34 0.03
CA ALA A 156 21.53 -77.32 1.40
C ALA A 156 22.01 -78.49 2.24
N ASP A 157 22.39 -78.19 3.48
CA ASP A 157 22.51 -79.14 4.58
C ASP A 157 21.31 -78.97 5.51
N ALA A 158 20.70 -80.07 5.93
CA ALA A 158 19.52 -80.03 6.80
C ALA A 158 19.57 -81.12 7.87
N ARG A 159 19.03 -80.81 9.05
CA ARG A 159 18.78 -81.76 10.13
C ARG A 159 17.35 -81.60 10.60
N ILE A 160 16.57 -82.67 10.50
CA ILE A 160 15.17 -82.73 10.90
C ILE A 160 15.06 -83.80 11.98
N ASP A 161 14.55 -83.46 13.16
CA ASP A 161 14.36 -84.39 14.28
C ASP A 161 12.90 -84.34 14.72
N ASP A 162 12.26 -85.50 14.81
CA ASP A 162 10.83 -85.64 15.13
C ASP A 162 9.91 -84.75 14.27
N GLY A 163 10.22 -84.65 12.97
CA GLY A 163 9.48 -83.79 12.03
C GLY A 163 9.69 -82.28 12.22
N LYS A 164 10.52 -81.85 13.18
CA LYS A 164 10.93 -80.46 13.35
C LYS A 164 12.25 -80.18 12.63
N LEU A 165 12.31 -79.11 11.85
CA LEU A 165 13.56 -78.64 11.24
C LEU A 165 14.48 -78.06 12.31
N MET A 166 15.54 -78.77 12.68
CA MET A 166 16.48 -78.36 13.73
C MET A 166 17.59 -77.46 13.21
N ARG A 167 18.08 -77.73 11.99
CA ARG A 167 19.09 -76.91 11.33
C ARG A 167 18.89 -76.93 9.82
N LEU A 168 19.06 -75.79 9.16
CA LEU A 168 19.17 -75.65 7.71
C LEU A 168 20.32 -74.70 7.41
N SER A 169 21.20 -75.07 6.50
CA SER A 169 22.21 -74.20 5.91
C SER A 169 22.06 -74.30 4.40
N GLY A 170 21.37 -73.33 3.81
CA GLY A 170 21.05 -73.28 2.39
C GLY A 170 21.83 -72.18 1.67
N ARG A 171 22.28 -72.45 0.46
CA ARG A 171 22.91 -71.49 -0.46
C ARG A 171 22.28 -71.60 -1.84
N MET A 172 21.93 -70.46 -2.41
CA MET A 172 21.49 -70.30 -3.78
C MET A 172 22.55 -69.51 -4.57
N PRO A 173 23.30 -70.15 -5.48
CA PRO A 173 24.17 -69.44 -6.42
C PRO A 173 23.36 -68.47 -7.30
N ALA A 174 24.06 -67.49 -7.88
CA ALA A 174 23.44 -66.48 -8.73
C ALA A 174 22.57 -67.09 -9.83
N ALA A 175 21.31 -66.66 -9.89
CA ALA A 175 20.33 -67.08 -10.87
C ALA A 175 19.66 -65.86 -11.52
N SER A 176 19.12 -66.10 -12.73
CA SER A 176 18.31 -65.12 -13.46
C SER A 176 16.90 -65.67 -13.57
N LEU A 177 15.95 -64.95 -12.98
CA LEU A 177 14.55 -65.30 -12.88
C LEU A 177 13.69 -64.25 -13.59
N LYS A 178 12.68 -64.68 -14.34
CA LYS A 178 11.71 -63.82 -15.01
C LYS A 178 10.38 -64.53 -15.24
N SER A 179 9.29 -63.92 -14.76
CA SER A 179 7.90 -64.28 -15.12
C SER A 179 7.01 -63.04 -15.04
N GLY A 180 6.28 -62.75 -16.12
CA GLY A 180 5.49 -61.53 -16.25
C GLY A 180 6.32 -60.27 -15.97
N ASP A 181 5.81 -59.41 -15.11
CA ASP A 181 6.47 -58.17 -14.66
C ASP A 181 7.50 -58.39 -13.54
N THR A 182 7.66 -59.63 -13.06
CA THR A 182 8.63 -59.97 -12.01
C THR A 182 9.92 -60.48 -12.66
N GLU A 183 11.05 -59.84 -12.34
CA GLU A 183 12.37 -60.17 -12.86
C GLU A 183 13.43 -60.02 -11.77
N ALA A 184 14.41 -60.93 -11.70
CA ALA A 184 15.58 -60.79 -10.86
C ALA A 184 16.81 -61.34 -11.58
N ARG A 185 17.88 -60.56 -11.69
CA ARG A 185 19.16 -60.98 -12.30
C ARG A 185 20.26 -61.01 -11.26
N GLY A 186 21.11 -62.03 -11.37
CA GLY A 186 22.20 -62.25 -10.42
C GLY A 186 21.70 -62.50 -8.99
N LEU A 187 20.47 -63.00 -8.83
CA LEU A 187 19.87 -63.25 -7.53
C LEU A 187 20.60 -64.40 -6.85
N ALA A 188 21.26 -64.14 -5.74
CA ALA A 188 21.94 -65.14 -4.93
C ALA A 188 21.53 -64.96 -3.47
N GLY A 189 21.64 -66.02 -2.67
CA GLY A 189 21.38 -65.91 -1.24
C GLY A 189 21.89 -67.06 -0.40
N VAL A 190 21.96 -66.81 0.90
CA VAL A 190 22.30 -67.78 1.94
C VAL A 190 21.23 -67.71 3.01
N ILE A 191 20.75 -68.87 3.45
CA ILE A 191 19.79 -69.00 4.54
C ILE A 191 20.36 -69.93 5.61
N GLU A 192 20.35 -69.47 6.85
CA GLU A 192 20.64 -70.28 8.03
C GLU A 192 19.40 -70.34 8.90
N VAL A 193 18.98 -71.54 9.27
CA VAL A 193 17.89 -71.75 10.22
C VAL A 193 18.41 -72.64 11.35
N THR A 194 18.19 -72.24 12.59
CA THR A 194 18.50 -73.04 13.78
C THR A 194 17.31 -73.02 14.72
N THR A 195 16.81 -74.20 15.07
CA THR A 195 15.65 -74.35 15.96
C THR A 195 16.09 -74.94 17.28
N VAL A 196 15.72 -74.31 18.39
CA VAL A 196 15.97 -74.78 19.76
C VAL A 196 14.66 -74.71 20.53
N GLY A 197 14.15 -75.87 20.97
CA GLY A 197 12.83 -75.98 21.58
C GLY A 197 11.73 -75.58 20.58
N ASP A 198 11.00 -74.50 20.88
CA ASP A 198 9.94 -73.95 20.04
C ASP A 198 10.31 -72.59 19.42
N ARG A 199 11.60 -72.23 19.42
CA ARG A 199 12.14 -71.01 18.81
C ARG A 199 12.99 -71.33 17.59
N THR A 200 12.82 -70.54 16.55
CA THR A 200 13.50 -70.66 15.27
C THR A 200 14.27 -69.38 14.98
N ALA A 201 15.59 -69.45 15.06
CA ALA A 201 16.46 -68.39 14.58
C ALA A 201 16.67 -68.54 13.06
N VAL A 202 16.39 -67.48 12.31
CA VAL A 202 16.55 -67.42 10.85
C VAL A 202 17.53 -66.30 10.53
N LYS A 203 18.49 -66.56 9.64
CA LYS A 203 19.29 -65.54 8.96
C LYS A 203 19.18 -65.74 7.47
N LEU A 204 18.97 -64.67 6.73
CA LEU A 204 18.86 -64.65 5.28
C LEU A 204 19.67 -63.48 4.76
N ASP A 205 20.69 -63.77 3.97
CA ASP A 205 21.42 -62.77 3.20
C ASP A 205 21.12 -63.01 1.72
N ALA A 206 20.61 -62.00 1.04
CA ALA A 206 20.25 -62.07 -0.38
C ALA A 206 20.82 -60.86 -1.12
N GLN A 207 21.27 -61.09 -2.36
CA GLN A 207 21.76 -60.02 -3.23
C GLN A 207 21.21 -60.19 -4.65
N ALA A 208 20.96 -59.08 -5.33
CA ALA A 208 20.53 -59.06 -6.72
C ALA A 208 21.19 -57.89 -7.46
N GLU A 209 21.72 -58.16 -8.66
CA GLU A 209 22.26 -57.11 -9.54
C GLU A 209 21.15 -56.21 -10.07
N ARG A 210 20.00 -56.80 -10.38
CA ARG A 210 18.79 -56.11 -10.79
C ARG A 210 17.57 -56.88 -10.30
N PHE A 211 16.53 -56.18 -9.87
CA PHE A 211 15.26 -56.81 -9.55
C PHE A 211 14.08 -55.91 -9.94
N VAL A 212 12.94 -56.53 -10.19
CA VAL A 212 11.61 -55.94 -10.34
C VAL A 212 10.64 -56.95 -9.73
N ALA A 213 9.95 -56.59 -8.66
CA ALA A 213 8.99 -57.44 -7.98
C ALA A 213 7.99 -56.58 -7.19
N ALA A 214 6.70 -56.93 -7.23
CA ALA A 214 5.65 -56.32 -6.42
C ALA A 214 5.61 -54.76 -6.45
N GLY A 215 5.83 -54.15 -7.62
CA GLY A 215 5.83 -52.69 -7.78
C GLY A 215 7.12 -51.98 -7.32
N PHE A 216 8.12 -52.74 -6.88
CA PHE A 216 9.47 -52.26 -6.61
C PHE A 216 10.42 -52.77 -7.69
N GLY A 217 11.46 -52.01 -8.00
CA GLY A 217 12.57 -52.47 -8.81
C GLY A 217 13.85 -51.78 -8.40
N GLY A 218 14.99 -52.21 -8.92
CA GLY A 218 16.25 -51.61 -8.52
C GLY A 218 17.47 -52.32 -9.06
N GLN A 219 18.64 -51.83 -8.65
CA GLN A 219 19.96 -52.33 -9.01
C GLN A 219 20.86 -52.41 -7.78
N GLY A 220 21.79 -53.36 -7.78
CA GLY A 220 22.80 -53.52 -6.74
C GLY A 220 22.21 -53.69 -5.33
N ALA A 221 21.15 -54.48 -5.20
CA ALA A 221 20.43 -54.64 -3.94
C ALA A 221 21.05 -55.75 -3.09
N ALA A 222 21.25 -55.48 -1.80
CA ALA A 222 21.63 -56.45 -0.79
C ALA A 222 20.70 -56.34 0.41
N LEU A 223 20.10 -57.46 0.81
CA LEU A 223 19.18 -57.62 1.93
C LEU A 223 19.81 -58.57 2.94
N SER A 224 19.94 -58.14 4.18
CA SER A 224 20.24 -59.01 5.33
C SER A 224 19.04 -58.99 6.26
N LEU A 225 18.50 -60.16 6.57
CA LEU A 225 17.36 -60.37 7.45
C LEU A 225 17.76 -61.37 8.53
N SER A 226 17.54 -61.03 9.78
CA SER A 226 17.65 -61.96 10.90
C SER A 226 16.35 -61.95 11.70
N GLY A 227 15.96 -63.11 12.21
CA GLY A 227 14.70 -63.26 12.91
C GLY A 227 14.74 -64.32 14.00
N ASP A 228 14.01 -64.08 15.07
CA ASP A 228 13.72 -65.05 16.13
C ASP A 228 12.19 -65.24 16.16
N LEU A 229 11.75 -66.39 15.63
CA LEU A 229 10.36 -66.69 15.30
C LEU A 229 9.85 -67.88 16.14
N PRO A 230 8.55 -67.97 16.43
CA PRO A 230 7.97 -69.21 16.96
C PRO A 230 8.04 -70.31 15.89
N TYR A 231 8.36 -71.54 16.30
CA TYR A 231 8.28 -72.69 15.40
C TYR A 231 6.81 -72.99 15.07
N PRO A 232 6.41 -73.07 13.78
CA PRO A 232 5.01 -73.28 13.41
C PRO A 232 4.50 -74.65 13.85
N ASP A 233 3.37 -74.69 14.56
CA ASP A 233 2.69 -75.95 14.87
C ASP A 233 1.81 -76.37 13.69
N MET A 234 2.37 -77.24 12.85
CA MET A 234 1.69 -77.80 11.69
C MET A 234 0.50 -78.69 12.06
N LYS A 235 0.43 -79.22 13.30
CA LYS A 235 -0.68 -80.09 13.74
C LYS A 235 -1.91 -79.27 14.08
N THR A 236 -1.74 -78.19 14.84
CA THR A 236 -2.85 -77.32 15.26
C THR A 236 -3.09 -76.14 14.32
N ARG A 237 -2.24 -75.97 13.29
CA ARG A 237 -2.20 -74.81 12.39
C ARG A 237 -2.17 -73.52 13.21
N ARG A 238 -1.18 -73.41 14.11
CA ARG A 238 -0.95 -72.21 14.92
C ARG A 238 0.48 -71.73 14.78
N GLY A 239 0.63 -70.42 14.61
CA GLY A 239 1.92 -69.73 14.54
C GLY A 239 2.19 -68.85 15.76
N ASP A 240 1.44 -69.03 16.85
CA ASP A 240 1.40 -68.10 17.98
C ASP A 240 2.77 -67.92 18.65
N GLY A 241 3.17 -66.67 18.93
CA GLY A 241 4.34 -66.40 19.75
C GLY A 241 5.03 -65.07 19.49
N ARG A 242 6.11 -64.83 20.23
CA ARG A 242 6.93 -63.61 20.10
C ARG A 242 7.75 -63.63 18.81
N VAL A 243 7.85 -62.49 18.14
CA VAL A 243 8.60 -62.31 16.89
C VAL A 243 9.60 -61.19 17.09
N GLY A 244 10.88 -61.46 16.85
CA GLY A 244 11.93 -60.45 16.71
C GLY A 244 12.46 -60.49 15.29
N LEU A 245 12.57 -59.34 14.62
CA LEU A 245 13.11 -59.23 13.26
C LEU A 245 14.09 -58.07 13.19
N THR A 246 15.18 -58.24 12.47
CA THR A 246 16.11 -57.17 12.10
C THR A 246 16.41 -57.30 10.62
N ALA A 247 16.11 -56.25 9.85
CA ALA A 247 16.33 -56.20 8.42
C ALA A 247 17.24 -55.00 8.08
N ARG A 248 18.17 -55.22 7.15
CA ARG A 248 19.01 -54.19 6.54
C ARG A 248 18.96 -54.36 5.04
N LEU A 249 18.61 -53.30 4.33
CA LEU A 249 18.59 -53.22 2.87
C LEU A 249 19.56 -52.13 2.43
N THR A 250 20.39 -52.42 1.44
CA THR A 250 21.17 -51.42 0.69
C THR A 250 20.91 -51.62 -0.80
N ALA A 251 20.80 -50.54 -1.56
CA ALA A 251 20.63 -50.60 -3.02
C ALA A 251 21.30 -49.39 -3.68
N ASP A 252 22.00 -49.63 -4.79
CA ASP A 252 22.55 -48.54 -5.62
C ASP A 252 21.44 -47.70 -6.23
N GLU A 253 20.36 -48.37 -6.66
CA GLU A 253 19.13 -47.74 -7.14
C GLU A 253 17.92 -48.55 -6.68
N LEU A 254 16.89 -47.87 -6.17
CA LEU A 254 15.60 -48.43 -5.79
C LEU A 254 14.48 -47.60 -6.41
N ALA A 255 13.61 -48.21 -7.19
CA ALA A 255 12.49 -47.58 -7.87
C ALA A 255 11.16 -48.12 -7.31
N SER A 256 10.21 -47.24 -7.02
CA SER A 256 8.85 -47.57 -6.61
C SER A 256 7.90 -46.43 -6.95
N ALA A 257 6.70 -46.74 -7.46
CA ALA A 257 5.63 -45.76 -7.71
C ALA A 257 6.09 -44.48 -8.45
N GLY A 258 6.93 -44.61 -9.47
CA GLY A 258 7.44 -43.47 -10.26
C GLY A 258 8.56 -42.65 -9.59
N THR A 259 9.04 -43.07 -8.43
CA THR A 259 10.17 -42.45 -7.71
C THR A 259 11.37 -43.39 -7.71
N THR A 260 12.57 -42.86 -7.98
CA THR A 260 13.85 -43.57 -7.89
C THR A 260 14.68 -42.99 -6.75
N ALA A 261 15.30 -43.86 -5.96
CA ALA A 261 16.21 -43.55 -4.87
C ALA A 261 17.59 -44.11 -5.20
N ARG A 262 18.64 -43.30 -5.08
CA ARG A 262 20.03 -43.72 -5.31
C ARG A 262 20.81 -43.78 -4.01
N GLN A 263 21.71 -44.76 -3.92
CA GLN A 263 22.46 -45.07 -2.70
C GLN A 263 21.50 -45.16 -1.50
N ALA A 264 20.48 -45.99 -1.67
CA ALA A 264 19.43 -46.18 -0.69
C ALA A 264 19.89 -47.18 0.36
N ALA A 265 19.69 -46.85 1.64
CA ALA A 265 19.87 -47.78 2.74
C ALA A 265 18.66 -47.71 3.67
N ALA A 266 18.21 -48.86 4.18
CA ALA A 266 17.14 -48.94 5.13
C ALA A 266 17.45 -49.99 6.20
N THR A 267 17.05 -49.70 7.43
CA THR A 267 17.15 -50.61 8.58
C THR A 267 15.80 -50.67 9.27
N MET A 268 15.43 -51.86 9.73
CA MET A 268 14.21 -52.10 10.49
C MET A 268 14.50 -53.09 11.61
N GLU A 269 14.13 -52.73 12.82
CA GLU A 269 14.12 -53.63 13.99
C GLU A 269 12.67 -53.75 14.45
N PHE A 270 12.11 -54.95 14.48
CA PHE A 270 10.73 -55.19 14.92
C PHE A 270 10.72 -56.19 16.08
N ALA A 271 9.90 -55.91 17.09
CA ALA A 271 9.64 -56.81 18.21
C ALA A 271 8.13 -56.83 18.49
N GLY A 272 7.53 -58.01 18.47
CA GLY A 272 6.09 -58.15 18.64
C GLY A 272 5.64 -59.57 18.95
N ALA A 273 4.36 -59.82 18.75
CA ALA A 273 3.75 -61.13 18.82
C ALA A 273 2.78 -61.33 17.65
N VAL A 274 2.73 -62.56 17.15
CA VAL A 274 1.76 -63.02 16.16
C VAL A 274 0.81 -64.02 16.82
N GLU A 275 -0.45 -63.98 16.43
CA GLU A 275 -1.52 -64.91 16.82
C GLU A 275 -2.24 -65.41 15.56
N GLY A 276 -2.65 -66.67 15.55
CA GLY A 276 -3.39 -67.31 14.46
C GLY A 276 -2.51 -68.04 13.45
N TRP A 277 -3.00 -68.15 12.22
CA TRP A 277 -2.35 -68.86 11.11
C TRP A 277 -2.40 -68.04 9.83
N LEU A 278 -1.75 -68.51 8.75
CA LEU A 278 -1.66 -67.79 7.47
C LEU A 278 -3.02 -67.38 6.86
N ASN A 279 -4.09 -68.13 7.14
CA ASN A 279 -5.46 -67.85 6.69
C ASN A 279 -6.22 -66.84 7.58
N ALA A 280 -5.78 -66.63 8.83
CA ALA A 280 -6.34 -65.66 9.78
C ALA A 280 -5.29 -65.34 10.87
N TYR A 281 -4.61 -64.20 10.75
CA TYR A 281 -3.55 -63.78 11.65
C TYR A 281 -3.81 -62.40 12.28
N SER A 282 -3.20 -62.16 13.44
CA SER A 282 -2.99 -60.83 14.02
C SER A 282 -1.54 -60.67 14.44
N LEU A 283 -0.90 -59.56 14.06
CA LEU A 283 0.45 -59.20 14.44
C LEU A 283 0.40 -57.85 15.17
N LYS A 284 0.99 -57.78 16.36
CA LYS A 284 1.12 -56.55 17.15
C LYS A 284 2.54 -56.39 17.67
N GLY A 285 3.11 -55.20 17.58
CA GLY A 285 4.47 -54.96 18.06
C GLY A 285 4.95 -53.53 17.89
N GLU A 286 6.22 -53.32 18.18
CA GLU A 286 6.93 -52.07 17.95
C GLU A 286 8.04 -52.29 16.90
N ALA A 287 8.26 -51.30 16.05
CA ALA A 287 9.39 -51.25 15.15
C ALA A 287 10.22 -49.97 15.32
N LYS A 288 11.51 -50.04 15.02
CA LYS A 288 12.36 -48.88 14.75
C LYS A 288 12.80 -48.96 13.31
N THR A 289 12.64 -47.87 12.56
CA THR A 289 13.08 -47.87 11.17
C THR A 289 13.85 -46.60 10.84
N ALA A 290 14.97 -46.76 10.13
CA ALA A 290 15.71 -45.64 9.57
C ALA A 290 15.99 -45.91 8.09
N ALA A 291 15.81 -44.90 7.25
CA ALA A 291 16.10 -44.99 5.83
C ALA A 291 16.86 -43.74 5.35
N THR A 292 17.81 -43.92 4.44
CA THR A 292 18.59 -42.83 3.84
C THR A 292 18.68 -43.02 2.34
N ALA A 293 18.77 -41.91 1.60
CA ALA A 293 19.06 -41.91 0.18
C ALA A 293 19.86 -40.65 -0.20
N ASP A 294 20.92 -40.81 -0.98
CA ASP A 294 21.71 -39.67 -1.46
C ASP A 294 20.91 -38.81 -2.45
N ARG A 295 20.04 -39.44 -3.24
CA ARG A 295 19.15 -38.77 -4.17
C ARG A 295 17.82 -39.50 -4.29
N LEU A 296 16.72 -38.78 -4.20
CA LEU A 296 15.38 -39.20 -4.61
C LEU A 296 14.98 -38.41 -5.85
N GLN A 297 14.41 -39.06 -6.86
CA GLN A 297 13.99 -38.42 -8.11
C GLN A 297 12.63 -38.98 -8.54
N GLY A 298 11.71 -38.11 -8.92
CA GLY A 298 10.39 -38.46 -9.43
C GLY A 298 9.87 -37.39 -10.39
N GLU A 299 8.63 -37.52 -10.83
CA GLU A 299 8.02 -36.50 -11.69
C GLU A 299 7.99 -35.14 -10.97
N GLY A 300 8.67 -34.14 -11.54
CA GLY A 300 8.79 -32.81 -10.94
C GLY A 300 9.58 -32.75 -9.63
N MET A 301 10.16 -33.84 -9.13
CA MET A 301 10.79 -33.92 -7.81
C MET A 301 12.25 -34.39 -7.89
N GLU A 302 13.16 -33.70 -7.21
CA GLU A 302 14.52 -34.17 -6.91
C GLU A 302 14.86 -33.78 -5.47
N VAL A 303 15.28 -34.72 -4.62
CA VAL A 303 15.70 -34.45 -3.23
C VAL A 303 17.07 -35.06 -3.01
N ARG A 304 17.96 -34.37 -2.30
CA ARG A 304 19.32 -34.83 -2.00
C ARG A 304 19.54 -35.01 -0.52
N GLN A 305 20.28 -36.06 -0.16
CA GLN A 305 20.60 -36.44 1.22
C GLN A 305 19.33 -36.51 2.07
N ALA A 306 18.39 -37.34 1.64
CA ALA A 306 17.15 -37.59 2.36
C ALA A 306 17.41 -38.63 3.47
N ALA A 307 16.90 -38.38 4.67
CA ALA A 307 16.93 -39.34 5.77
C ALA A 307 15.59 -39.34 6.51
N LEU A 308 15.04 -40.52 6.73
CA LEU A 308 13.82 -40.80 7.48
C LEU A 308 14.19 -41.58 8.74
N ASP A 309 13.73 -41.10 9.89
CA ASP A 309 13.84 -41.77 11.18
C ASP A 309 12.43 -41.95 11.76
N LEU A 310 12.06 -43.20 12.03
CA LEU A 310 10.89 -43.60 12.79
C LEU A 310 11.38 -44.33 14.06
N SER A 311 11.69 -43.54 15.08
CA SER A 311 12.26 -44.01 16.35
C SER A 311 11.40 -45.03 17.12
N ARG A 312 10.08 -45.05 16.92
CA ARG A 312 9.16 -46.03 17.50
C ARG A 312 7.83 -46.08 16.73
N VAL A 313 7.65 -47.12 15.93
CA VAL A 313 6.42 -47.44 15.20
C VAL A 313 5.64 -48.49 15.98
N THR A 314 4.52 -48.14 16.62
CA THR A 314 3.58 -49.14 17.14
C THR A 314 2.74 -49.66 15.98
N LEU A 315 2.88 -50.94 15.63
CA LEU A 315 2.23 -51.58 14.49
C LEU A 315 1.23 -52.62 14.96
N SER A 316 0.03 -52.60 14.39
CA SER A 316 -0.94 -53.69 14.47
C SER A 316 -1.47 -54.01 13.08
N THR A 317 -1.48 -55.28 12.70
CA THR A 317 -2.07 -55.74 11.45
C THR A 317 -2.83 -57.04 11.67
N SER A 318 -3.88 -57.26 10.89
CA SER A 318 -4.66 -58.49 10.88
C SER A 318 -5.19 -58.76 9.49
N GLY A 319 -5.23 -60.03 9.08
CA GLY A 319 -5.71 -60.43 7.76
C GLY A 319 -5.62 -61.93 7.53
N GLY A 320 -5.78 -62.35 6.29
CA GLY A 320 -5.67 -63.74 5.86
C GLY A 320 -6.74 -64.09 4.82
N THR A 321 -6.74 -65.31 4.29
CA THR A 321 -7.70 -65.73 3.25
C THR A 321 -9.16 -65.80 3.74
N GLU A 322 -9.39 -65.98 5.04
CA GLU A 322 -10.73 -65.93 5.65
C GLU A 322 -11.12 -64.50 6.09
N GLY A 323 -10.13 -63.68 6.44
CA GLY A 323 -10.34 -62.26 6.73
C GLY A 323 -10.40 -61.47 5.43
N GLN A 324 -11.61 -61.22 4.92
CA GLN A 324 -11.90 -60.63 3.60
C GLN A 324 -10.99 -59.44 3.18
N GLU A 325 -10.42 -58.66 4.12
CA GLU A 325 -9.45 -57.58 3.83
C GLU A 325 -8.38 -57.44 4.92
N MET A 326 -7.13 -57.17 4.53
CA MET A 326 -6.04 -56.80 5.45
C MET A 326 -6.34 -55.43 6.09
N LYS A 327 -6.29 -55.38 7.43
CA LYS A 327 -6.39 -54.15 8.22
C LYS A 327 -5.07 -53.88 8.91
N TRP A 328 -4.62 -52.64 8.90
CA TRP A 328 -3.39 -52.24 9.58
C TRP A 328 -3.53 -50.86 10.23
N ARG A 329 -2.78 -50.66 11.31
CA ARG A 329 -2.57 -49.35 11.96
C ARG A 329 -1.12 -49.24 12.41
N ALA A 330 -0.53 -48.09 12.18
CA ALA A 330 0.81 -47.72 12.59
C ALA A 330 0.76 -46.34 13.26
N ALA A 331 1.49 -46.15 14.35
CA ALA A 331 1.69 -44.82 14.94
C ALA A 331 3.16 -44.62 15.30
N SER A 332 3.72 -43.46 14.98
CA SER A 332 5.15 -43.18 15.20
C SER A 332 5.45 -41.70 15.38
N PRO A 333 6.46 -41.32 16.18
CA PRO A 333 7.20 -40.09 15.91
C PRO A 333 7.94 -40.24 14.56
N LEU A 334 8.00 -39.17 13.80
CA LEU A 334 8.67 -39.13 12.49
C LEU A 334 9.65 -37.97 12.46
N ARG A 335 10.85 -38.20 11.91
CA ARG A 335 11.78 -37.14 11.53
C ARG A 335 12.31 -37.41 10.13
N LEU A 336 11.97 -36.54 9.19
CA LEU A 336 12.43 -36.55 7.82
C LEU A 336 13.32 -35.33 7.59
N THR A 337 14.53 -35.53 7.10
CA THR A 337 15.46 -34.45 6.76
C THR A 337 15.87 -34.52 5.29
N ALA A 338 16.09 -33.37 4.66
CA ALA A 338 16.64 -33.25 3.33
C ALA A 338 17.62 -32.07 3.26
N ALA A 339 18.82 -32.29 2.70
CA ALA A 339 19.81 -31.21 2.58
C ALA A 339 19.43 -30.19 1.49
N SER A 340 18.89 -30.66 0.37
CA SER A 340 18.32 -29.81 -0.67
C SER A 340 17.30 -30.56 -1.51
N GLY A 341 16.48 -29.83 -2.24
CA GLY A 341 15.54 -30.43 -3.18
C GLY A 341 14.89 -29.43 -4.13
N ARG A 342 14.21 -29.97 -5.13
CA ARG A 342 13.43 -29.26 -6.14
C ARG A 342 12.08 -29.96 -6.27
N LEU A 343 11.00 -29.19 -6.21
CA LEU A 343 9.60 -29.62 -6.34
C LEU A 343 8.92 -28.68 -7.35
N GLY A 344 8.85 -29.07 -8.61
CA GLY A 344 8.50 -28.17 -9.71
C GLY A 344 9.50 -27.02 -9.82
N GLU A 345 9.01 -25.78 -9.79
CA GLU A 345 9.84 -24.56 -9.75
C GLU A 345 10.37 -24.24 -8.34
N ALA A 346 9.84 -24.89 -7.30
CA ALA A 346 10.26 -24.65 -5.93
C ALA A 346 11.59 -25.34 -5.64
N ARG A 347 12.49 -24.64 -4.96
CA ARG A 347 13.76 -25.13 -4.42
C ARG A 347 13.73 -25.08 -2.90
N LEU A 348 14.23 -26.11 -2.25
CA LEU A 348 14.34 -26.20 -0.79
C LEU A 348 15.78 -26.46 -0.37
N THR A 349 16.19 -25.93 0.80
CA THR A 349 17.52 -26.13 1.39
C THR A 349 17.37 -26.34 2.89
N GLN A 350 18.04 -27.38 3.39
CA GLN A 350 18.01 -27.83 4.79
C GLN A 350 16.60 -27.90 5.37
N ALA A 351 15.78 -28.81 4.83
CA ALA A 351 14.42 -29.02 5.30
C ALA A 351 14.36 -30.15 6.34
N VAL A 352 13.56 -29.94 7.38
CA VAL A 352 13.21 -30.93 8.39
C VAL A 352 11.69 -30.94 8.54
N VAL A 353 11.09 -32.11 8.39
CA VAL A 353 9.71 -32.39 8.77
C VAL A 353 9.76 -33.31 9.97
N ALA A 354 9.13 -32.92 11.07
CA ALA A 354 9.05 -33.75 12.26
C ALA A 354 7.60 -33.88 12.72
N SER A 355 7.22 -35.04 13.24
CA SER A 355 5.93 -35.30 13.86
C SER A 355 6.16 -36.00 15.19
N SER A 356 5.43 -35.60 16.23
CA SER A 356 5.47 -36.28 17.52
C SER A 356 4.61 -37.55 17.56
N ALA A 357 3.59 -37.63 16.70
CA ALA A 357 2.60 -38.70 16.70
C ALA A 357 1.86 -38.74 15.36
N ILE A 358 2.51 -39.23 14.31
CA ILE A 358 1.82 -39.53 13.06
C ILE A 358 1.12 -40.89 13.20
N GLU A 359 -0.16 -40.93 12.89
CA GLU A 359 -0.98 -42.13 12.85
C GLU A 359 -1.31 -42.43 11.39
N ALA A 360 -1.16 -43.68 10.98
CA ALA A 360 -1.55 -44.17 9.69
C ALA A 360 -2.34 -45.47 9.85
N GLY A 361 -3.39 -45.65 9.06
CA GLY A 361 -4.20 -46.86 9.10
C GLY A 361 -4.82 -47.16 7.75
N GLY A 362 -5.21 -48.40 7.53
CA GLY A 362 -5.81 -48.79 6.27
C GLY A 362 -6.56 -50.11 6.32
N ARG A 363 -7.40 -50.29 5.31
CA ARG A 363 -8.18 -51.50 5.04
C ARG A 363 -8.32 -51.68 3.53
N GLY A 364 -7.85 -52.82 3.01
CA GLY A 364 -7.84 -53.04 1.57
C GLY A 364 -7.02 -51.96 0.85
N GLY A 365 -7.62 -51.28 -0.13
CA GLY A 365 -6.99 -50.15 -0.84
C GLY A 365 -7.18 -48.77 -0.21
N ALA A 366 -8.01 -48.66 0.85
CA ALA A 366 -8.27 -47.40 1.54
C ALA A 366 -7.27 -47.17 2.68
N PHE A 367 -6.83 -45.92 2.86
CA PHE A 367 -5.92 -45.55 3.95
C PHE A 367 -6.14 -44.12 4.43
N GLU A 368 -5.76 -43.87 5.68
CA GLU A 368 -5.75 -42.56 6.32
C GLU A 368 -4.40 -42.30 6.98
N VAL A 369 -3.98 -41.02 7.01
CA VAL A 369 -2.79 -40.55 7.69
C VAL A 369 -3.10 -39.23 8.37
N ARG A 370 -2.91 -39.15 9.68
CA ARG A 370 -3.19 -37.95 10.47
C ARG A 370 -2.15 -37.68 11.54
N GLY A 371 -1.97 -36.42 11.90
CA GLY A 371 -1.15 -36.05 13.04
C GLY A 371 -0.52 -34.65 12.92
N PRO A 372 0.06 -34.16 14.03
CA PRO A 372 0.79 -32.89 14.03
C PRO A 372 2.11 -33.04 13.29
N ALA A 373 2.48 -32.06 12.48
CA ALA A 373 3.75 -31.95 11.79
C ALA A 373 4.34 -30.56 11.97
N THR A 374 5.61 -30.50 12.34
CA THR A 374 6.43 -29.30 12.28
C THR A 374 7.32 -29.33 11.04
N LEU A 375 7.36 -28.22 10.32
CA LEU A 375 8.25 -28.00 9.18
C LEU A 375 9.25 -26.92 9.55
N SER A 376 10.52 -27.12 9.25
CA SER A 376 11.53 -26.07 9.26
C SER A 376 12.41 -26.19 8.03
N ALA A 377 12.66 -25.09 7.32
CA ALA A 377 13.59 -25.05 6.21
C ALA A 377 14.45 -23.78 6.28
N GLN A 378 15.76 -23.92 6.04
CA GLN A 378 16.65 -22.77 5.98
C GLN A 378 16.26 -21.82 4.85
N ARG A 379 15.93 -22.38 3.68
CA ARG A 379 15.48 -21.63 2.50
C ARG A 379 14.45 -22.40 1.68
N LEU A 380 13.40 -21.72 1.26
CA LEU A 380 12.44 -22.14 0.24
C LEU A 380 12.38 -21.06 -0.83
N ALA A 381 12.44 -21.38 -2.12
CA ALA A 381 12.40 -20.38 -3.19
C ALA A 381 11.60 -20.86 -4.39
N THR A 382 10.78 -20.00 -4.98
CA THR A 382 10.00 -20.27 -6.20
C THR A 382 9.95 -19.01 -7.06
N GLY A 383 10.45 -19.08 -8.30
CA GLY A 383 10.65 -17.88 -9.13
C GLY A 383 11.49 -16.82 -8.41
N ASP A 384 10.99 -15.59 -8.37
CA ASP A 384 11.63 -14.44 -7.70
C ASP A 384 11.34 -14.34 -6.19
N VAL A 385 10.55 -15.27 -5.63
CA VAL A 385 10.19 -15.28 -4.22
C VAL A 385 11.06 -16.26 -3.46
N ALA A 386 11.72 -15.82 -2.39
CA ALA A 386 12.51 -16.67 -1.51
C ALA A 386 12.17 -16.42 -0.03
N LEU A 387 11.87 -17.48 0.70
CA LEU A 387 11.64 -17.51 2.14
C LEU A 387 12.88 -18.06 2.82
N SER A 388 13.40 -17.36 3.82
CA SER A 388 14.50 -17.78 4.68
C SER A 388 13.98 -17.98 6.11
N GLY A 389 14.42 -19.04 6.78
CA GLY A 389 13.90 -19.40 8.11
C GLY A 389 12.42 -19.78 8.08
N ALA A 390 12.00 -20.56 7.08
CA ALA A 390 10.62 -20.98 6.93
C ALA A 390 10.27 -22.00 8.04
N ARG A 391 9.15 -21.77 8.72
CA ARG A 391 8.66 -22.58 9.84
C ARG A 391 7.17 -22.85 9.69
N GLY A 392 6.72 -24.03 10.12
CA GLY A 392 5.32 -24.41 10.10
C GLY A 392 4.99 -25.39 11.22
N ARG A 393 3.76 -25.31 11.74
CA ARG A 393 3.16 -26.29 12.64
C ARG A 393 1.75 -26.57 12.13
N LEU A 394 1.55 -27.74 11.53
CA LEU A 394 0.33 -28.12 10.85
C LEU A 394 -0.22 -29.41 11.45
N ASP A 395 -1.52 -29.45 11.72
CA ASP A 395 -2.25 -30.68 11.95
C ASP A 395 -2.76 -31.17 10.59
N PHE A 396 -2.23 -32.30 10.13
CA PHE A 396 -2.50 -32.87 8.82
C PHE A 396 -3.48 -34.04 8.93
N ASP A 397 -4.34 -34.18 7.93
CA ASP A 397 -5.29 -35.28 7.77
C ASP A 397 -5.42 -35.61 6.29
N LEU A 398 -5.01 -36.82 5.90
CA LEU A 398 -5.14 -37.38 4.57
C LEU A 398 -6.01 -38.61 4.64
N VAL A 399 -7.03 -38.65 3.80
CA VAL A 399 -7.89 -39.81 3.63
C VAL A 399 -7.93 -40.17 2.15
N ARG A 400 -7.70 -41.45 1.86
CA ARG A 400 -7.86 -42.05 0.54
C ARG A 400 -8.86 -43.19 0.64
N ASP A 401 -10.08 -42.95 0.14
CA ASP A 401 -11.11 -43.97 -0.05
C ASP A 401 -11.84 -43.67 -1.36
N SER A 402 -11.33 -44.24 -2.47
CA SER A 402 -11.66 -43.92 -3.87
C SER A 402 -11.30 -42.49 -4.33
N ILE A 403 -11.42 -41.50 -3.44
CA ILE A 403 -11.05 -40.09 -3.61
C ILE A 403 -9.92 -39.76 -2.63
N THR A 404 -8.95 -38.93 -3.05
CA THR A 404 -7.94 -38.38 -2.12
C THR A 404 -8.45 -37.06 -1.58
N ARG A 405 -8.48 -36.91 -0.25
CA ARG A 405 -8.66 -35.63 0.42
C ARG A 405 -7.50 -35.41 1.37
N ILE A 406 -6.92 -34.22 1.29
CA ILE A 406 -5.82 -33.75 2.13
C ILE A 406 -6.30 -32.48 2.81
N SER A 407 -6.15 -32.38 4.12
CA SER A 407 -6.34 -31.14 4.85
C SER A 407 -5.20 -30.88 5.82
N ALA A 408 -4.79 -29.63 5.94
CA ALA A 408 -3.75 -29.20 6.85
C ALA A 408 -4.18 -27.89 7.51
N THR A 409 -4.22 -27.86 8.85
CA THR A 409 -4.59 -26.66 9.61
C THR A 409 -3.50 -26.30 10.59
N GLY A 410 -3.06 -25.05 10.63
CA GLY A 410 -2.07 -24.63 11.61
C GLY A 410 -1.36 -23.33 11.26
N ALA A 411 -0.17 -23.14 11.82
CA ALA A 411 0.62 -21.93 11.66
C ALA A 411 1.72 -22.10 10.62
N LEU A 412 2.01 -21.05 9.87
CA LEU A 412 3.14 -20.92 8.95
C LEU A 412 3.85 -19.60 9.20
N GLY A 413 5.14 -19.51 8.90
CA GLY A 413 5.87 -18.25 8.97
C GLY A 413 7.25 -18.36 8.32
N ALA A 414 7.88 -17.21 8.10
CA ALA A 414 9.27 -17.12 7.70
C ALA A 414 9.91 -15.86 8.26
N ASP A 415 11.17 -15.96 8.69
CA ASP A 415 11.91 -14.84 9.28
C ASP A 415 12.20 -13.75 8.25
N ARG A 416 12.40 -14.14 6.98
CA ARG A 416 12.58 -13.20 5.87
C ARG A 416 12.03 -13.77 4.57
N VAL A 417 11.10 -13.06 3.97
CA VAL A 417 10.65 -13.22 2.58
C VAL A 417 11.35 -12.17 1.75
N SER A 418 11.91 -12.57 0.61
CA SER A 418 12.44 -11.70 -0.43
C SER A 418 11.54 -11.84 -1.65
N ALA A 419 10.85 -10.79 -2.04
CA ALA A 419 9.89 -10.76 -3.15
C ALA A 419 9.90 -9.38 -3.83
N PRO A 420 10.76 -9.13 -4.84
CA PRO A 420 10.91 -7.82 -5.45
C PRO A 420 9.77 -7.51 -6.45
N VAL A 421 8.52 -7.50 -5.98
CA VAL A 421 7.30 -7.35 -6.81
C VAL A 421 7.28 -6.03 -7.59
N LEU A 422 7.84 -4.95 -7.01
CA LEU A 422 8.00 -3.65 -7.66
C LEU A 422 9.41 -3.42 -8.25
N GLY A 423 10.24 -4.46 -8.30
CA GLY A 423 11.66 -4.38 -8.63
C GLY A 423 12.54 -3.89 -7.47
N ALA A 424 13.85 -3.88 -7.69
CA ALA A 424 14.81 -3.34 -6.73
C ALA A 424 14.74 -1.79 -6.71
N PRO A 425 15.04 -1.15 -5.56
CA PRO A 425 15.26 0.30 -5.52
C PRO A 425 16.38 0.70 -6.48
N LEU A 426 16.13 1.74 -7.27
CA LEU A 426 17.07 2.33 -8.22
C LEU A 426 17.58 3.67 -7.69
N ALA A 427 18.77 4.10 -8.11
CA ALA A 427 19.36 5.37 -7.67
C ALA A 427 18.51 6.61 -8.04
N GLY A 428 17.68 6.51 -9.08
CA GLY A 428 16.76 7.56 -9.51
C GLY A 428 15.33 7.42 -8.99
N ASP A 429 15.06 6.46 -8.08
CA ASP A 429 13.74 6.40 -7.44
C ASP A 429 13.56 7.56 -6.46
N LEU A 430 12.34 8.12 -6.40
CA LEU A 430 11.97 9.01 -5.31
C LEU A 430 12.19 8.31 -3.95
N PRO A 431 12.61 9.03 -2.90
CA PRO A 431 12.89 8.44 -1.60
C PRO A 431 11.76 7.55 -1.07
N GLU A 432 10.51 8.00 -1.19
CA GLU A 432 9.32 7.28 -0.74
C GLU A 432 9.08 6.00 -1.55
N LEU A 433 9.32 6.03 -2.88
CA LEU A 433 9.21 4.87 -3.74
C LEU A 433 10.32 3.84 -3.45
N ALA A 434 11.55 4.31 -3.21
CA ALA A 434 12.66 3.46 -2.84
C ALA A 434 12.38 2.71 -1.53
N GLU A 435 11.84 3.40 -0.51
CA GLU A 435 11.42 2.78 0.74
C GLU A 435 10.24 1.82 0.55
N LEU A 436 9.24 2.16 -0.26
CA LEU A 436 8.14 1.25 -0.59
C LEU A 436 8.63 -0.03 -1.27
N LYS A 437 9.58 0.07 -2.22
CA LYS A 437 10.22 -1.08 -2.88
C LYS A 437 11.00 -1.93 -1.88
N ARG A 438 11.72 -1.32 -0.93
CA ARG A 438 12.40 -2.06 0.16
C ARG A 438 11.39 -2.78 1.05
N ALA A 439 10.30 -2.10 1.41
CA ALA A 439 9.30 -2.62 2.32
C ALA A 439 8.56 -3.84 1.75
N LEU A 440 8.15 -3.76 0.49
CA LEU A 440 7.47 -4.85 -0.22
C LEU A 440 8.47 -5.90 -0.74
N GLY A 441 9.76 -5.56 -0.84
CA GLY A 441 10.83 -6.43 -1.31
C GLY A 441 11.36 -7.39 -0.25
N ALA A 442 11.38 -6.99 1.03
CA ALA A 442 11.91 -7.81 2.13
C ALA A 442 11.10 -7.67 3.44
N PHE A 443 10.46 -8.75 3.88
CA PHE A 443 9.60 -8.73 5.07
C PHE A 443 9.57 -10.08 5.80
N ALA A 444 9.38 -10.07 7.12
CA ALA A 444 9.02 -11.29 7.87
C ALA A 444 7.54 -11.59 7.67
N VAL A 445 7.13 -12.86 7.64
CA VAL A 445 5.72 -13.25 7.53
C VAL A 445 5.33 -14.21 8.65
N ASP A 446 4.17 -13.98 9.25
CA ASP A 446 3.57 -14.83 10.28
C ASP A 446 2.09 -15.05 9.96
N ALA A 447 1.74 -16.30 9.69
CA ALA A 447 0.40 -16.78 9.38
C ALA A 447 -0.05 -17.72 10.51
N PRO A 448 -0.65 -17.20 11.59
CA PRO A 448 -0.85 -17.94 12.84
C PRO A 448 -1.87 -19.08 12.73
N GLN A 449 -2.82 -18.98 11.80
CA GLN A 449 -3.79 -20.04 11.56
C GLN A 449 -4.33 -20.01 10.12
N VAL A 450 -3.89 -20.96 9.31
CA VAL A 450 -4.34 -21.23 7.95
C VAL A 450 -4.98 -22.61 7.88
N ARG A 451 -5.86 -22.82 6.90
CA ARG A 451 -6.38 -24.13 6.52
C ARG A 451 -6.19 -24.34 5.03
N LEU A 452 -5.42 -25.36 4.67
CA LEU A 452 -5.25 -25.85 3.31
C LEU A 452 -6.11 -27.10 3.13
N VAL A 453 -6.92 -27.17 2.09
CA VAL A 453 -7.66 -28.36 1.69
C VAL A 453 -7.33 -28.66 0.23
N SER A 454 -7.04 -29.92 -0.09
CA SER A 454 -6.85 -30.39 -1.46
C SER A 454 -7.64 -31.68 -1.65
N ASP A 455 -8.46 -31.71 -2.70
CA ASP A 455 -9.22 -32.89 -3.11
C ASP A 455 -9.36 -32.91 -4.64
N ASN A 456 -10.24 -33.75 -5.18
CA ASN A 456 -10.47 -33.84 -6.62
C ASN A 456 -11.08 -32.56 -7.23
N ALA A 457 -11.69 -31.69 -6.43
CA ALA A 457 -12.26 -30.42 -6.90
C ALA A 457 -11.19 -29.34 -7.07
N GLY A 458 -10.09 -29.43 -6.30
CA GLY A 458 -8.99 -28.48 -6.38
C GLY A 458 -8.22 -28.30 -5.08
N VAL A 459 -7.60 -27.12 -4.94
CA VAL A 459 -6.86 -26.69 -3.75
C VAL A 459 -7.43 -25.39 -3.23
N GLU A 460 -7.73 -25.33 -1.93
CA GLU A 460 -8.21 -24.12 -1.25
C GLU A 460 -7.34 -23.77 -0.05
N LEU A 461 -6.96 -22.49 0.06
CA LEU A 461 -6.32 -21.90 1.22
C LEU A 461 -7.25 -20.89 1.88
N THR A 462 -7.63 -21.15 3.12
CA THR A 462 -8.46 -20.25 3.95
C THR A 462 -7.63 -19.67 5.10
N LEU A 463 -7.82 -18.39 5.40
CA LEU A 463 -7.27 -17.77 6.60
C LEU A 463 -8.26 -17.89 7.75
N LEU A 464 -7.88 -18.60 8.80
CA LEU A 464 -8.67 -18.69 10.03
C LEU A 464 -8.29 -17.56 11.01
N ARG A 465 -7.07 -17.04 10.89
CA ARG A 465 -6.60 -15.81 11.53
C ARG A 465 -5.81 -14.96 10.53
N PRO A 466 -5.76 -13.63 10.71
CA PRO A 466 -5.04 -12.76 9.78
C PRO A 466 -3.54 -13.07 9.73
N ILE A 467 -2.98 -13.03 8.51
CA ILE A 467 -1.54 -13.06 8.28
C ILE A 467 -0.99 -11.67 8.56
N THR A 468 0.19 -11.61 9.20
CA THR A 468 0.96 -10.37 9.33
C THR A 468 2.26 -10.49 8.55
N ALA A 469 2.60 -9.44 7.80
CA ALA A 469 3.89 -9.27 7.16
C ALA A 469 4.53 -7.98 7.68
N ARG A 470 5.78 -8.08 8.15
CA ARG A 470 6.51 -6.96 8.75
C ARG A 470 7.74 -6.65 7.91
N PRO A 471 7.72 -5.55 7.14
CA PRO A 471 8.87 -5.12 6.38
C PRO A 471 10.10 -4.88 7.24
N ALA A 472 11.28 -5.12 6.67
CA ALA A 472 12.55 -4.93 7.39
C ALA A 472 12.82 -3.46 7.75
N ASN A 473 12.26 -2.51 7.01
CA ASN A 473 12.38 -1.07 7.23
C ASN A 473 11.22 -0.48 8.06
N GLY A 474 10.23 -1.27 8.48
CA GLY A 474 9.14 -0.85 9.38
C GLY A 474 7.73 -1.00 8.78
N GLY A 475 6.71 -0.69 9.58
CA GLY A 475 5.31 -0.87 9.21
C GLY A 475 4.79 -2.29 9.43
N GLU A 476 3.50 -2.51 9.15
CA GLU A 476 2.88 -3.84 9.21
C GLU A 476 1.80 -3.96 8.12
N LEU A 477 1.83 -5.06 7.37
CA LEU A 477 0.77 -5.50 6.46
C LEU A 477 -0.03 -6.60 7.13
N ARG A 478 -1.35 -6.48 7.16
CA ARG A 478 -2.27 -7.47 7.69
C ARG A 478 -3.21 -7.95 6.59
N LEU A 479 -3.20 -9.25 6.31
CA LEU A 479 -4.08 -9.89 5.35
C LEU A 479 -5.13 -10.72 6.09
N SER A 480 -6.41 -10.43 5.94
CA SER A 480 -7.51 -11.14 6.59
C SER A 480 -8.43 -11.81 5.57
N ALA A 481 -9.21 -12.79 6.04
CA ALA A 481 -10.24 -13.42 5.22
C ALA A 481 -11.26 -12.40 4.68
N ALA A 482 -11.85 -12.72 3.53
CA ALA A 482 -12.96 -11.98 2.92
C ALA A 482 -14.13 -12.94 2.66
N THR A 483 -14.90 -12.73 1.59
CA THR A 483 -16.09 -13.52 1.21
C THR A 483 -15.79 -14.95 0.76
N GLY A 484 -14.53 -15.39 0.74
CA GLY A 484 -14.12 -16.72 0.28
C GLY A 484 -12.69 -17.09 0.67
N PRO A 485 -12.17 -18.22 0.14
CA PRO A 485 -10.77 -18.61 0.34
C PRO A 485 -9.83 -17.58 -0.31
N VAL A 486 -8.65 -17.45 0.27
CA VAL A 486 -7.62 -16.49 -0.19
C VAL A 486 -6.91 -16.99 -1.43
N LEU A 487 -6.93 -18.31 -1.64
CA LEU A 487 -6.56 -19.00 -2.86
C LEU A 487 -7.54 -20.16 -3.08
N SER A 488 -8.06 -20.27 -4.28
CA SER A 488 -8.84 -21.39 -4.80
C SER A 488 -8.30 -21.70 -6.19
N LEU A 489 -7.75 -22.91 -6.36
CA LEU A 489 -7.30 -23.49 -7.61
C LEU A 489 -8.26 -24.63 -7.94
N THR A 490 -9.07 -24.48 -8.98
CA THR A 490 -10.01 -25.51 -9.42
C THR A 490 -9.34 -26.52 -10.36
N ALA A 491 -9.94 -27.70 -10.51
CA ALA A 491 -9.41 -28.78 -11.37
C ALA A 491 -9.25 -28.40 -12.86
N ASP A 492 -9.99 -27.40 -13.35
CA ASP A 492 -9.86 -26.83 -14.69
C ASP A 492 -8.70 -25.81 -14.83
N GLY A 493 -7.95 -25.57 -13.75
CA GLY A 493 -6.80 -24.66 -13.70
C GLY A 493 -7.16 -23.21 -13.37
N ALA A 494 -8.43 -22.87 -13.16
CA ALA A 494 -8.80 -21.52 -12.78
C ALA A 494 -8.30 -21.19 -11.36
N THR A 495 -7.57 -20.09 -11.23
CA THR A 495 -6.99 -19.64 -9.95
C THR A 495 -7.60 -18.30 -9.57
N ARG A 496 -8.19 -18.23 -8.37
CA ARG A 496 -8.84 -17.03 -7.84
C ARG A 496 -8.75 -16.97 -6.32
N GLY A 497 -9.12 -15.85 -5.73
CA GLY A 497 -9.27 -15.75 -4.28
C GLY A 497 -9.82 -14.40 -3.84
N ALA A 498 -10.09 -14.30 -2.55
CA ALA A 498 -10.54 -13.06 -1.93
C ALA A 498 -9.84 -12.81 -0.60
N PHE A 499 -9.44 -11.57 -0.34
CA PHE A 499 -8.86 -11.16 0.95
C PHE A 499 -9.14 -9.69 1.24
N SER A 500 -8.99 -9.30 2.50
CA SER A 500 -8.87 -7.87 2.86
C SER A 500 -7.45 -7.59 3.30
N VAL A 501 -6.91 -6.43 2.95
CA VAL A 501 -5.56 -6.02 3.32
C VAL A 501 -5.60 -4.66 4.00
N ALA A 502 -4.88 -4.55 5.11
CA ALA A 502 -4.64 -3.29 5.78
C ALA A 502 -3.14 -3.11 6.02
N SER A 503 -2.62 -1.91 5.79
CA SER A 503 -1.25 -1.52 6.12
C SER A 503 -1.22 -0.44 7.17
N LYS A 504 -0.35 -0.60 8.16
CA LYS A 504 -0.01 0.44 9.13
C LYS A 504 1.27 1.14 8.66
N ARG A 505 1.24 2.47 8.63
CA ARG A 505 2.35 3.32 8.18
C ARG A 505 3.67 2.97 8.87
N GLY A 506 4.76 2.91 8.11
CA GLY A 506 6.14 2.76 8.60
C GLY A 506 7.10 2.25 7.51
N GLY A 507 8.36 2.71 7.50
CA GLY A 507 9.36 2.23 6.53
C GLY A 507 8.97 2.43 5.06
N GLY A 508 8.33 3.55 4.72
CA GLY A 508 7.78 3.78 3.36
C GLY A 508 6.54 2.97 2.99
N LEU A 509 6.04 2.10 3.88
CA LEU A 509 4.73 1.48 3.71
C LEU A 509 3.63 2.53 4.00
N PRO A 510 2.71 2.80 3.06
CA PRO A 510 1.62 3.74 3.27
C PRO A 510 0.56 3.18 4.22
N GLU A 511 -0.28 4.04 4.77
CA GLU A 511 -1.49 3.58 5.46
C GLU A 511 -2.54 3.27 4.40
N ALA A 512 -3.07 2.05 4.38
CA ALA A 512 -4.07 1.65 3.40
C ALA A 512 -4.98 0.58 3.96
N ARG A 513 -6.21 0.56 3.46
CA ARG A 513 -7.20 -0.47 3.78
C ARG A 513 -8.01 -0.76 2.53
N PHE A 514 -7.92 -2.00 2.04
CA PHE A 514 -8.72 -2.51 0.94
C PHE A 514 -9.52 -3.72 1.43
N ASP A 515 -10.83 -3.59 1.40
CA ASP A 515 -11.76 -4.61 1.90
C ASP A 515 -12.31 -5.44 0.74
N GLY A 516 -12.35 -6.76 0.91
CA GLY A 516 -12.95 -7.66 -0.08
C GLY A 516 -12.29 -7.62 -1.46
N VAL A 517 -10.95 -7.54 -1.50
CA VAL A 517 -10.18 -7.65 -2.74
C VAL A 517 -10.44 -9.02 -3.37
N GLU A 518 -11.05 -9.03 -4.54
CA GLU A 518 -11.30 -10.23 -5.32
C GLU A 518 -10.28 -10.30 -6.45
N TRP A 519 -9.49 -11.38 -6.50
CA TRP A 519 -8.44 -11.53 -7.51
C TRP A 519 -8.59 -12.84 -8.28
N ARG A 520 -8.11 -12.82 -9.52
CA ARG A 520 -8.02 -13.98 -10.41
C ARG A 520 -6.73 -13.95 -11.21
N LEU A 521 -6.15 -15.11 -11.47
CA LEU A 521 -5.03 -15.25 -12.37
C LEU A 521 -5.53 -15.17 -13.83
N THR A 522 -4.79 -14.49 -14.69
CA THR A 522 -5.06 -14.38 -16.12
C THR A 522 -3.89 -14.96 -16.91
N PRO A 523 -4.08 -15.34 -18.19
CA PRO A 523 -2.96 -15.69 -19.05
C PRO A 523 -1.92 -14.56 -19.08
N GLY A 524 -0.75 -14.79 -18.47
CA GLY A 524 0.33 -13.80 -18.40
C GLY A 524 0.22 -12.72 -17.32
N GLY A 525 -0.64 -12.90 -16.29
CA GLY A 525 -0.70 -12.00 -15.13
C GLY A 525 -1.88 -12.22 -14.18
N PHE A 526 -2.52 -11.15 -13.73
CA PHE A 526 -3.66 -11.21 -12.80
C PHE A 526 -4.64 -10.05 -13.02
N ALA A 527 -5.85 -10.17 -12.49
CA ALA A 527 -6.78 -9.05 -12.33
C ALA A 527 -7.36 -9.09 -10.90
N ALA A 528 -7.46 -7.92 -10.27
CA ALA A 528 -7.96 -7.75 -8.91
C ALA A 528 -8.93 -6.57 -8.85
N LYS A 529 -10.13 -6.79 -8.33
CA LYS A 529 -11.05 -5.71 -7.96
C LYS A 529 -10.74 -5.28 -6.55
N LEU A 530 -10.52 -3.99 -6.36
CA LEU A 530 -10.23 -3.41 -5.05
C LEU A 530 -11.17 -2.25 -4.76
N LYS A 531 -11.57 -2.15 -3.49
CA LYS A 531 -12.30 -1.03 -2.93
C LYS A 531 -11.66 -0.69 -1.59
N GLY A 532 -11.28 0.56 -1.40
CA GLY A 532 -10.56 0.93 -0.19
C GLY A 532 -10.09 2.36 -0.16
N GLN A 533 -9.34 2.67 0.87
CA GLN A 533 -8.75 3.98 1.10
C GLN A 533 -7.26 3.85 1.37
N ALA A 534 -6.50 4.88 1.02
CA ALA A 534 -5.08 4.95 1.32
C ALA A 534 -4.66 6.39 1.64
N ALA A 535 -3.65 6.51 2.49
CA ALA A 535 -2.97 7.74 2.83
C ALA A 535 -1.45 7.57 2.68
N LEU A 536 -0.82 8.43 1.89
CA LEU A 536 0.60 8.34 1.54
C LEU A 536 1.21 9.70 1.24
N ASP A 537 2.54 9.73 1.25
CA ASP A 537 3.35 10.87 0.81
C ASP A 537 4.08 10.46 -0.47
N PHE A 538 4.17 11.34 -1.46
CA PHE A 538 4.84 11.04 -2.73
C PHE A 538 5.44 12.28 -3.38
N GLY A 539 6.77 12.34 -3.48
CA GLY A 539 7.46 13.51 -4.03
C GLY A 539 7.14 14.78 -3.23
N PRO A 540 6.77 15.92 -3.86
CA PRO A 540 6.41 17.14 -3.14
C PRO A 540 5.03 17.06 -2.47
N ALA A 541 4.20 16.06 -2.79
CA ALA A 541 2.86 15.93 -2.24
C ALA A 541 2.89 15.22 -0.87
N ARG A 542 2.43 15.92 0.18
CA ARG A 542 2.35 15.46 1.57
C ARG A 542 0.90 15.34 2.04
N GLY A 543 0.58 14.25 2.73
CA GLY A 543 -0.76 14.01 3.27
C GLY A 543 -1.78 13.67 2.19
N ILE A 544 -1.38 12.95 1.12
CA ILE A 544 -2.34 12.49 0.11
C ILE A 544 -3.26 11.48 0.79
N ALA A 545 -4.57 11.70 0.74
CA ALA A 545 -5.56 10.73 1.17
C ALA A 545 -6.63 10.56 0.08
N PHE A 546 -7.01 9.32 -0.19
CA PHE A 546 -8.04 9.02 -1.18
C PHE A 546 -8.81 7.75 -0.87
N SER A 547 -10.05 7.69 -1.38
CA SER A 547 -10.88 6.49 -1.40
C SER A 547 -11.18 6.11 -2.85
N THR A 548 -10.90 4.87 -3.22
CA THR A 548 -10.99 4.41 -4.59
C THR A 548 -11.64 3.04 -4.71
N GLN A 549 -12.29 2.82 -5.86
CA GLN A 549 -12.81 1.54 -6.29
C GLN A 549 -12.43 1.34 -7.76
N GLY A 550 -11.91 0.17 -8.11
CA GLY A 550 -11.44 -0.08 -9.46
C GLY A 550 -10.88 -1.47 -9.67
N GLU A 551 -10.30 -1.67 -10.85
CA GLU A 551 -9.62 -2.91 -11.22
C GLU A 551 -8.12 -2.64 -11.39
N LEU A 552 -7.30 -3.39 -10.64
CA LEU A 552 -5.86 -3.51 -10.85
C LEU A 552 -5.59 -4.76 -11.67
N ALA A 553 -4.99 -4.61 -12.84
CA ALA A 553 -4.67 -5.73 -13.72
C ALA A 553 -3.19 -5.71 -14.10
N SER A 554 -2.60 -6.89 -14.26
CA SER A 554 -1.29 -7.10 -14.84
C SER A 554 -1.42 -8.02 -16.05
N ALA A 555 -0.87 -7.60 -17.19
CA ALA A 555 -0.82 -8.42 -18.41
C ALA A 555 0.50 -8.18 -19.13
N GLY A 556 1.29 -9.24 -19.33
CA GLY A 556 2.58 -9.15 -20.05
C GLY A 556 3.57 -8.18 -19.40
N GLY A 557 3.56 -8.11 -18.06
CA GLY A 557 4.43 -7.21 -17.27
C GLY A 557 4.00 -5.73 -17.24
N ARG A 558 2.84 -5.38 -17.83
CA ARG A 558 2.23 -4.05 -17.69
C ARG A 558 1.17 -4.08 -16.59
N LEU A 559 1.36 -3.29 -15.55
CA LEU A 559 0.40 -3.07 -14.48
C LEU A 559 -0.50 -1.88 -14.83
N THR A 560 -1.82 -1.99 -14.67
CA THR A 560 -2.77 -0.92 -14.92
C THR A 560 -3.80 -0.85 -13.80
N TYR A 561 -4.16 0.35 -13.38
CA TYR A 561 -5.29 0.61 -12.50
C TYR A 561 -6.34 1.46 -13.21
N THR A 562 -7.56 0.94 -13.26
CA THR A 562 -8.72 1.62 -13.84
C THR A 562 -9.75 1.86 -12.74
N ALA A 563 -9.94 3.13 -12.36
CA ALA A 563 -10.96 3.51 -11.40
C ALA A 563 -12.37 3.36 -12.01
N SER A 564 -13.32 2.89 -11.22
CA SER A 564 -14.72 2.71 -11.63
C SER A 564 -15.54 4.01 -11.55
N ASP A 565 -15.10 4.96 -10.73
CA ASP A 565 -15.76 6.25 -10.50
C ASP A 565 -14.71 7.33 -10.15
N CYS A 566 -15.14 8.59 -10.04
CA CYS A 566 -14.32 9.68 -9.55
C CYS A 566 -13.84 9.45 -8.11
N ILE A 567 -12.54 9.61 -7.90
CA ILE A 567 -11.85 9.42 -6.63
C ILE A 567 -11.81 10.77 -5.91
N ALA A 568 -12.40 10.87 -4.72
CA ALA A 568 -12.16 12.02 -3.85
C ALA A 568 -10.72 11.95 -3.32
N VAL A 569 -9.96 13.03 -3.52
CA VAL A 569 -8.57 13.16 -3.12
C VAL A 569 -8.41 14.43 -2.29
N THR A 570 -7.71 14.31 -1.17
CA THR A 570 -7.21 15.43 -0.39
C THR A 570 -5.69 15.36 -0.32
N LEU A 571 -5.07 16.51 -0.19
CA LEU A 571 -3.63 16.69 -0.09
C LEU A 571 -3.39 17.86 0.87
N ASP A 572 -2.71 17.60 1.98
CA ASP A 572 -2.47 18.61 3.02
C ASP A 572 -1.56 19.72 2.49
N LYS A 573 -0.46 19.35 1.84
CA LYS A 573 0.56 20.27 1.34
C LYS A 573 1.22 19.76 0.06
N LEU A 574 1.26 20.59 -0.97
CA LEU A 574 2.20 20.49 -2.07
C LEU A 574 3.42 21.34 -1.72
N ASP A 575 4.49 20.66 -1.31
CA ASP A 575 5.71 21.26 -0.78
C ASP A 575 6.57 21.85 -1.91
N LEU A 576 6.54 23.17 -2.02
CA LEU A 576 7.28 23.97 -3.01
C LEU A 576 8.19 25.00 -2.31
N GLY A 577 8.71 24.65 -1.12
CA GLY A 577 9.45 25.57 -0.25
C GLY A 577 8.52 26.60 0.38
N GLU A 578 8.93 27.88 0.39
CA GLU A 578 8.08 28.97 0.88
C GLU A 578 6.76 29.08 0.08
N ASN A 579 6.77 28.76 -1.22
CA ASN A 579 5.63 28.92 -2.12
C ASN A 579 4.66 27.72 -2.12
N SER A 580 4.54 27.05 -0.98
CA SER A 580 3.75 25.83 -0.86
C SER A 580 2.25 26.07 -1.09
N VAL A 581 1.58 25.09 -1.71
CA VAL A 581 0.13 25.09 -1.89
C VAL A 581 -0.49 24.15 -0.87
N GLU A 582 -1.48 24.62 -0.14
CA GLU A 582 -2.06 23.92 1.01
C GLU A 582 -3.55 23.65 0.82
N ALA A 583 -4.08 22.73 1.65
CA ALA A 583 -5.50 22.38 1.71
C ALA A 583 -6.09 22.00 0.35
N VAL A 584 -5.33 21.23 -0.44
CA VAL A 584 -5.74 20.80 -1.77
C VAL A 584 -6.80 19.71 -1.65
N SER A 585 -7.94 19.90 -2.29
CA SER A 585 -9.02 18.92 -2.34
C SER A 585 -9.66 18.89 -3.72
N GLY A 586 -10.26 17.76 -4.09
CA GLY A 586 -11.01 17.65 -5.34
C GLY A 586 -11.31 16.21 -5.72
N ARG A 587 -11.70 16.03 -6.98
CA ARG A 587 -12.03 14.71 -7.54
C ARG A 587 -11.15 14.39 -8.74
N VAL A 588 -10.59 13.18 -8.74
CA VAL A 588 -9.80 12.60 -9.82
C VAL A 588 -10.65 11.57 -10.55
N CYS A 589 -11.13 11.92 -11.73
CA CYS A 589 -12.08 11.12 -12.51
C CYS A 589 -11.38 10.28 -13.59
N PRO A 590 -11.85 9.03 -13.83
CA PRO A 590 -11.29 8.16 -14.85
C PRO A 590 -11.51 8.74 -16.26
N THR A 591 -10.62 8.36 -17.18
CA THR A 591 -10.69 8.70 -18.61
C THR A 591 -10.86 7.42 -19.44
N SER A 592 -10.80 7.51 -20.76
CA SER A 592 -10.78 6.32 -21.64
C SER A 592 -9.53 5.45 -21.46
N ALA A 593 -8.46 5.98 -20.87
CA ALA A 593 -7.26 5.22 -20.52
C ALA A 593 -7.17 4.98 -19.00
N PRO A 594 -6.42 3.96 -18.57
CA PRO A 594 -6.24 3.63 -17.15
C PRO A 594 -5.71 4.84 -16.38
N LEU A 595 -6.23 5.04 -15.16
CA LEU A 595 -5.81 6.12 -14.29
C LEU A 595 -4.32 6.03 -13.97
N PHE A 596 -3.81 4.81 -13.81
CA PHE A 596 -2.39 4.54 -13.63
C PHE A 596 -1.94 3.36 -14.50
N ALA A 597 -0.76 3.45 -15.10
CA ALA A 597 -0.12 2.36 -15.82
C ALA A 597 1.38 2.35 -15.54
N ALA A 598 1.95 1.17 -15.27
CA ALA A 598 3.39 0.99 -15.05
C ALA A 598 3.95 -0.19 -15.86
N ARG A 599 5.15 -0.01 -16.41
CA ARG A 599 5.90 -1.05 -17.13
C ARG A 599 7.40 -0.74 -17.08
N ASN A 600 8.22 -1.74 -16.77
CA ASN A 600 9.69 -1.63 -16.78
C ASN A 600 10.24 -0.43 -15.99
N GLY A 601 9.65 -0.09 -14.84
CA GLY A 601 10.06 1.03 -14.00
C GLY A 601 9.62 2.43 -14.48
N ALA A 602 8.96 2.54 -15.64
CA ALA A 602 8.26 3.75 -16.05
C ALA A 602 6.77 3.65 -15.71
N TRP A 603 6.16 4.76 -15.31
CA TRP A 603 4.75 4.84 -14.99
C TRP A 603 4.12 6.14 -15.50
N ARG A 604 2.83 6.08 -15.79
CA ARG A 604 2.00 7.21 -16.19
C ARG A 604 0.73 7.21 -15.37
N ALA A 605 0.36 8.35 -14.81
CA ALA A 605 -0.96 8.61 -14.26
C ALA A 605 -1.69 9.64 -15.12
N GLN A 606 -2.97 9.42 -15.40
CA GLN A 606 -3.77 10.37 -16.17
C GLN A 606 -5.22 10.39 -15.70
N ALA A 607 -5.80 11.58 -15.57
CA ALA A 607 -7.15 11.75 -15.05
C ALA A 607 -7.76 13.08 -15.50
N ARG A 608 -9.09 13.17 -15.35
CA ARG A 608 -9.80 14.45 -15.38
C ARG A 608 -9.94 14.96 -13.95
N LEU A 609 -9.57 16.22 -13.71
CA LEU A 609 -9.76 16.90 -12.44
C LEU A 609 -11.14 17.57 -12.41
N ALA A 610 -11.82 17.51 -11.27
CA ALA A 610 -13.09 18.19 -11.04
C ALA A 610 -13.18 18.73 -9.62
N ASP A 611 -13.82 19.90 -9.47
CA ASP A 611 -14.05 20.59 -8.19
C ASP A 611 -12.78 20.75 -7.35
N VAL A 612 -11.64 21.02 -7.99
CA VAL A 612 -10.39 21.21 -7.28
C VAL A 612 -10.40 22.56 -6.55
N ALA A 613 -10.06 22.53 -5.27
CA ALA A 613 -9.85 23.69 -4.43
C ALA A 613 -8.46 23.61 -3.78
N ALA A 614 -7.82 24.75 -3.58
CA ALA A 614 -6.50 24.87 -3.02
C ALA A 614 -6.26 26.28 -2.49
N THR A 615 -5.26 26.45 -1.62
CA THR A 615 -4.82 27.76 -1.12
C THR A 615 -3.33 27.93 -1.33
N ALA A 616 -2.90 29.14 -1.68
CA ALA A 616 -1.50 29.50 -1.80
C ALA A 616 -1.21 30.67 -0.84
N PRO A 617 -0.89 30.38 0.44
CA PRO A 617 -0.83 31.39 1.49
C PRO A 617 0.14 32.53 1.23
N VAL A 618 1.32 32.26 0.67
CA VAL A 618 2.35 33.28 0.39
C VAL A 618 1.87 34.34 -0.61
N PHE A 619 0.99 33.98 -1.54
CA PHE A 619 0.41 34.92 -2.49
C PHE A 619 -0.93 35.49 -2.01
N GLU A 620 -1.44 35.00 -0.87
CA GLU A 620 -2.78 35.27 -0.36
C GLU A 620 -3.85 34.95 -1.43
N ILE A 621 -3.75 33.77 -2.04
CA ILE A 621 -4.67 33.34 -3.11
C ILE A 621 -5.45 32.07 -2.70
N GLY A 622 -6.75 32.09 -2.96
CA GLY A 622 -7.64 30.93 -2.92
C GLY A 622 -8.04 30.49 -4.33
N ILE A 623 -8.01 29.18 -4.58
CA ILE A 623 -8.45 28.54 -5.82
C ILE A 623 -9.65 27.66 -5.50
N SER A 624 -10.71 27.74 -6.31
CA SER A 624 -11.90 26.91 -6.14
C SER A 624 -12.54 26.53 -7.48
N GLY A 625 -13.27 25.41 -7.49
CA GLY A 625 -14.02 24.96 -8.67
C GLY A 625 -13.15 24.68 -9.88
N ALA A 626 -11.88 24.31 -9.68
CA ALA A 626 -10.95 24.05 -10.75
C ALA A 626 -11.24 22.70 -11.43
N GLU A 627 -11.28 22.72 -12.76
CA GLU A 627 -11.55 21.58 -13.62
C GLU A 627 -10.53 21.49 -14.74
N GLY A 628 -10.20 20.27 -15.18
CA GLY A 628 -9.34 20.07 -16.33
C GLY A 628 -8.74 18.67 -16.42
N ASP A 629 -7.52 18.55 -16.97
CA ASP A 629 -6.83 17.28 -17.16
C ASP A 629 -5.47 17.24 -16.47
N LEU A 630 -5.12 16.07 -15.96
CA LEU A 630 -3.85 15.80 -15.31
C LEU A 630 -3.16 14.66 -16.05
N VAL A 631 -1.89 14.85 -16.41
CA VAL A 631 -0.99 13.79 -16.87
C VAL A 631 0.30 13.89 -16.08
N VAL A 632 0.68 12.79 -15.43
CA VAL A 632 1.94 12.65 -14.69
C VAL A 632 2.70 11.47 -15.29
N ASP A 633 3.96 11.69 -15.63
CA ASP A 633 4.88 10.69 -16.16
C ASP A 633 6.08 10.57 -15.22
N GLY A 634 6.36 9.36 -14.75
CA GLY A 634 7.54 9.08 -13.93
C GLY A 634 8.40 7.97 -14.53
N ALA A 635 9.71 8.20 -14.54
CA ALA A 635 10.70 7.22 -14.99
C ALA A 635 12.00 7.41 -14.20
N ALA A 636 13.01 6.56 -14.46
CA ALA A 636 14.33 6.69 -13.83
C ALA A 636 15.02 8.05 -14.07
N LYS A 637 14.58 8.82 -15.07
CA LYS A 637 15.09 10.17 -15.40
C LYS A 637 14.39 11.30 -14.62
N GLY A 638 13.38 10.99 -13.80
CA GLY A 638 12.62 11.97 -13.02
C GLY A 638 11.12 11.97 -13.30
N LEU A 639 10.46 13.00 -12.75
CA LEU A 639 9.03 13.25 -12.83
C LEU A 639 8.74 14.35 -13.87
N SER A 640 7.67 14.20 -14.63
CA SER A 640 7.08 15.30 -15.40
C SER A 640 5.57 15.32 -15.21
N MET A 641 4.98 16.51 -15.22
CA MET A 641 3.56 16.72 -14.98
C MET A 641 3.01 17.76 -15.94
N ARG A 642 1.75 17.59 -16.34
CA ARG A 642 0.96 18.55 -17.10
C ARG A 642 -0.41 18.63 -16.49
N VAL A 643 -0.85 19.85 -16.19
CA VAL A 643 -2.19 20.15 -15.68
C VAL A 643 -2.82 21.14 -16.64
N GLY A 644 -3.76 20.67 -17.45
CA GLY A 644 -4.67 21.56 -18.17
C GLY A 644 -5.75 22.05 -17.22
N VAL A 645 -5.99 23.36 -17.18
CA VAL A 645 -7.05 23.98 -16.39
C VAL A 645 -8.05 24.60 -17.36
N SER A 646 -9.20 23.95 -17.53
CA SER A 646 -10.26 24.44 -18.41
C SER A 646 -11.10 25.54 -17.76
N LYS A 647 -11.17 25.53 -16.42
CA LYS A 647 -11.91 26.48 -15.59
C LYS A 647 -11.34 26.45 -14.18
N ALA A 648 -11.19 27.60 -13.53
CA ALA A 648 -10.91 27.74 -12.10
C ALA A 648 -11.34 29.14 -11.64
N GLN A 649 -11.82 29.28 -10.42
CA GLN A 649 -12.01 30.59 -9.80
C GLN A 649 -10.84 30.90 -8.87
N VAL A 650 -10.23 32.07 -9.05
CA VAL A 650 -9.11 32.59 -8.26
C VAL A 650 -9.63 33.79 -7.48
N ALA A 651 -9.48 33.75 -6.16
CA ALA A 651 -9.89 34.83 -5.26
C ALA A 651 -8.70 35.28 -4.42
N ASP A 652 -8.65 36.57 -4.13
CA ASP A 652 -7.71 37.11 -3.16
C ASP A 652 -8.19 36.82 -1.73
N THR A 653 -7.25 36.49 -0.86
CA THR A 653 -7.49 36.22 0.56
C THR A 653 -6.84 37.27 1.47
N ALA A 654 -6.22 38.31 0.91
CA ALA A 654 -5.70 39.45 1.66
C ALA A 654 -6.82 40.28 2.32
N ASP A 655 -6.47 40.99 3.39
CA ASP A 655 -7.36 41.97 4.06
C ASP A 655 -6.69 43.35 4.10
N PRO A 656 -7.21 44.36 3.36
CA PRO A 656 -8.40 44.29 2.49
C PRO A 656 -8.16 43.52 1.18
N VAL A 657 -9.24 43.00 0.61
CA VAL A 657 -9.23 42.30 -0.69
C VAL A 657 -8.73 43.24 -1.80
N ARG A 658 -7.70 42.84 -2.54
CA ARG A 658 -7.06 43.61 -3.61
C ARG A 658 -7.80 43.47 -4.94
N PHE A 659 -8.35 42.30 -5.24
CA PHE A 659 -9.11 42.05 -6.46
C PHE A 659 -10.31 41.13 -6.21
N LEU A 660 -11.40 41.36 -6.95
CA LEU A 660 -12.59 40.50 -6.89
C LEU A 660 -12.36 39.19 -7.68
N PRO A 661 -13.06 38.09 -7.34
CA PRO A 661 -12.76 36.77 -7.91
C PRO A 661 -12.70 36.73 -9.45
N LEU A 662 -11.64 36.15 -9.99
CA LEU A 662 -11.37 36.02 -11.43
C LEU A 662 -11.57 34.56 -11.88
N GLN A 663 -11.99 34.37 -13.13
CA GLN A 663 -11.95 33.07 -13.78
C GLN A 663 -10.58 32.89 -14.45
N ALA A 664 -9.98 31.72 -14.27
CA ALA A 664 -8.69 31.36 -14.85
C ALA A 664 -8.82 30.14 -15.77
N LYS A 665 -8.13 30.17 -16.90
CA LYS A 665 -8.00 29.06 -17.85
C LYS A 665 -6.56 29.01 -18.36
N GLY A 666 -5.96 27.84 -18.44
CA GLY A 666 -4.56 27.74 -18.81
C GLY A 666 -3.95 26.36 -18.64
N GLU A 667 -2.63 26.33 -18.49
CA GLU A 667 -1.88 25.08 -18.30
C GLU A 667 -0.68 25.30 -17.37
N ALA A 668 -0.39 24.29 -16.54
CA ALA A 668 0.84 24.18 -15.77
C ALA A 668 1.63 22.93 -16.17
N ARG A 669 2.96 23.03 -16.22
CA ARG A 669 3.89 21.95 -16.56
C ARG A 669 5.02 21.86 -15.54
N LEU A 670 5.43 20.64 -15.22
CA LEU A 670 6.69 20.32 -14.53
C LEU A 670 7.57 19.50 -15.46
N ALA A 671 8.80 19.95 -15.69
CA ALA A 671 9.81 19.18 -16.40
C ALA A 671 11.21 19.54 -15.87
N GLY A 672 11.97 18.51 -15.45
CA GLY A 672 13.34 18.70 -14.95
C GLY A 672 13.40 19.64 -13.75
N ASP A 673 12.51 19.44 -12.77
CA ASP A 673 12.38 20.26 -11.55
C ASP A 673 12.02 21.72 -11.77
N VAL A 674 11.56 22.10 -12.98
CA VAL A 674 11.07 23.44 -13.29
C VAL A 674 9.57 23.40 -13.56
N TRP A 675 8.82 24.17 -12.76
CA TRP A 675 7.43 24.51 -12.98
C TRP A 675 7.30 25.69 -13.95
N THR A 676 6.41 25.57 -14.92
CA THR A 676 5.98 26.69 -15.77
C THR A 676 4.46 26.67 -15.89
N ALA A 677 3.80 27.80 -15.69
CA ALA A 677 2.36 27.90 -15.86
C ALA A 677 1.97 29.17 -16.61
N GLY A 678 0.85 29.14 -17.32
CA GLY A 678 0.28 30.29 -18.01
C GLY A 678 -1.23 30.25 -17.93
N PHE A 679 -1.83 31.29 -17.33
CA PHE A 679 -3.27 31.39 -17.10
C PHE A 679 -3.83 32.68 -17.66
N ASP A 680 -4.81 32.57 -18.55
CA ASP A 680 -5.62 33.68 -19.02
C ASP A 680 -6.74 33.93 -18.00
N LEU A 681 -6.89 35.20 -17.59
CA LEU A 681 -7.82 35.66 -16.57
C LEU A 681 -8.99 36.40 -17.22
N SER A 682 -10.21 36.11 -16.75
CA SER A 682 -11.43 36.78 -17.20
C SER A 682 -12.38 37.07 -16.04
N ARG A 683 -13.26 38.05 -16.22
CA ARG A 683 -14.31 38.40 -15.26
C ARG A 683 -15.50 38.98 -15.99
N LEU A 684 -16.73 38.60 -15.60
CA LEU A 684 -17.97 39.02 -16.25
C LEU A 684 -17.92 38.85 -17.79
N GLU A 685 -17.36 37.74 -18.26
CA GLU A 685 -17.14 37.43 -19.70
C GLU A 685 -16.13 38.34 -20.44
N HIS A 686 -15.47 39.27 -19.74
CA HIS A 686 -14.41 40.12 -20.29
C HIS A 686 -13.02 39.54 -19.99
N ALA A 687 -12.12 39.58 -20.97
CA ALA A 687 -10.72 39.21 -20.77
C ALA A 687 -10.00 40.31 -19.98
N ILE A 688 -9.28 39.92 -18.92
CA ILE A 688 -8.58 40.86 -18.03
C ILE A 688 -7.08 40.87 -18.34
N GLY A 689 -6.47 39.69 -18.45
CA GLY A 689 -5.03 39.59 -18.66
C GLY A 689 -4.52 38.16 -18.59
N ARG A 690 -3.21 38.00 -18.50
CA ARG A 690 -2.52 36.72 -18.41
C ARG A 690 -1.48 36.76 -17.31
N VAL A 691 -1.35 35.65 -16.59
CA VAL A 691 -0.29 35.43 -15.61
C VAL A 691 0.58 34.27 -16.06
N GLU A 692 1.88 34.52 -16.15
CA GLU A 692 2.88 33.51 -16.47
C GLU A 692 3.80 33.29 -15.27
N VAL A 693 3.94 32.04 -14.85
CA VAL A 693 4.72 31.65 -13.67
C VAL A 693 5.85 30.72 -14.11
N ARG A 694 7.04 30.93 -13.56
CA ARG A 694 8.17 30.00 -13.68
C ARG A 694 8.81 29.82 -12.31
N HIS A 695 8.99 28.59 -11.87
CA HIS A 695 9.63 28.26 -10.60
C HIS A 695 10.59 27.08 -10.74
N ASP A 696 11.81 27.23 -10.27
CA ASP A 696 12.81 26.18 -10.17
C ASP A 696 12.81 25.61 -8.75
N VAL A 697 12.48 24.33 -8.62
CA VAL A 697 12.31 23.65 -7.34
C VAL A 697 13.67 23.46 -6.64
N GLN A 698 14.76 23.26 -7.38
CA GLN A 698 16.09 23.03 -6.80
C GLN A 698 16.73 24.34 -6.33
N ALA A 699 16.51 25.43 -7.07
CA ALA A 699 17.02 26.75 -6.71
C ALA A 699 16.13 27.48 -5.70
N GLU A 700 14.94 26.96 -5.38
CA GLU A 700 13.91 27.61 -4.56
C GLU A 700 13.60 29.05 -5.02
N ALA A 701 13.69 29.28 -6.33
CA ALA A 701 13.61 30.60 -6.93
C ALA A 701 12.65 30.61 -8.13
N GLY A 702 12.07 31.75 -8.44
CA GLY A 702 11.10 31.87 -9.51
C GLY A 702 10.59 33.28 -9.72
N GLY A 703 9.60 33.40 -10.58
CA GLY A 703 8.91 34.65 -10.82
C GLY A 703 7.56 34.46 -11.48
N ALA A 704 6.71 35.47 -11.34
CA ALA A 704 5.43 35.59 -12.01
C ALA A 704 5.36 36.91 -12.76
N VAL A 705 4.91 36.88 -14.01
CA VAL A 705 4.66 38.06 -14.84
C VAL A 705 3.17 38.18 -15.05
N ILE A 706 2.61 39.35 -14.77
CA ILE A 706 1.21 39.70 -14.94
C ILE A 706 1.15 40.67 -16.12
N SER A 707 0.33 40.37 -17.13
CA SER A 707 0.13 41.22 -18.31
C SER A 707 -1.35 41.44 -18.56
N ALA A 708 -1.80 42.68 -18.42
CA ALA A 708 -3.15 43.14 -18.71
C ALA A 708 -3.06 44.37 -19.63
N PRO A 709 -2.70 44.21 -20.91
CA PRO A 709 -2.26 45.33 -21.77
C PRO A 709 -3.38 46.28 -22.20
N SER A 710 -4.65 45.86 -22.13
CA SER A 710 -5.79 46.65 -22.62
C SER A 710 -7.07 46.28 -21.88
N LEU A 711 -7.30 46.91 -20.73
CA LEU A 711 -8.58 46.94 -20.04
C LEU A 711 -9.40 48.11 -20.61
N ALA A 712 -10.51 47.82 -21.26
CA ALA A 712 -11.42 48.83 -21.80
C ALA A 712 -12.65 48.97 -20.88
N PHE A 713 -12.98 50.19 -20.50
CA PHE A 713 -14.10 50.53 -19.64
C PHE A 713 -15.15 51.33 -20.43
N THR A 714 -16.42 50.97 -20.26
CA THR A 714 -17.58 51.65 -20.88
C THR A 714 -18.76 51.64 -19.92
N GLU A 715 -19.70 52.59 -20.04
CA GLU A 715 -20.86 52.72 -19.12
C GLU A 715 -21.65 51.43 -18.86
N HIS A 716 -21.73 50.52 -19.83
CA HIS A 716 -22.44 49.24 -19.72
C HIS A 716 -21.51 48.01 -19.84
N GLY A 717 -20.20 48.23 -19.80
CA GLY A 717 -19.17 47.19 -19.89
C GLY A 717 -18.50 46.91 -18.55
N LEU A 718 -17.29 46.37 -18.61
CA LEU A 718 -16.42 46.21 -17.45
C LEU A 718 -16.20 47.58 -16.78
N GLN A 719 -16.24 47.62 -15.44
CA GLN A 719 -15.88 48.79 -14.65
C GLN A 719 -14.67 48.51 -13.73
N PRO A 720 -13.89 49.52 -13.31
CA PRO A 720 -12.73 49.29 -12.44
C PRO A 720 -13.08 48.66 -11.08
N ASP A 721 -14.24 49.00 -10.51
CA ASP A 721 -14.75 48.43 -9.25
C ASP A 721 -15.22 46.97 -9.41
N ASP A 722 -15.48 46.50 -10.63
CA ASP A 722 -15.60 45.07 -10.91
C ASP A 722 -14.27 44.34 -10.72
N LEU A 723 -13.12 45.00 -10.87
CA LEU A 723 -11.81 44.35 -10.77
C LEU A 723 -11.25 44.43 -9.36
N SER A 724 -11.32 45.59 -8.73
CA SER A 724 -10.73 45.83 -7.40
C SER A 724 -11.68 46.64 -6.52
N PRO A 725 -11.99 46.20 -5.29
CA PRO A 725 -12.78 47.02 -4.38
C PRO A 725 -12.01 48.26 -3.90
N LEU A 726 -10.68 48.28 -4.02
CA LEU A 726 -9.82 49.38 -3.56
C LEU A 726 -10.05 50.68 -4.34
N VAL A 727 -10.57 50.60 -5.57
CA VAL A 727 -10.84 51.78 -6.40
C VAL A 727 -12.25 52.35 -6.20
N ALA A 728 -13.16 51.58 -5.57
CA ALA A 728 -14.59 51.89 -5.53
C ALA A 728 -14.91 53.22 -4.83
N ASP A 729 -14.09 53.66 -3.88
CA ASP A 729 -14.31 54.92 -3.16
C ASP A 729 -13.78 56.15 -3.90
N TYR A 730 -12.80 55.97 -4.79
CA TYR A 730 -12.09 57.06 -5.47
C TYR A 730 -12.49 57.23 -6.94
N VAL A 731 -12.89 56.14 -7.60
CA VAL A 731 -13.26 56.08 -9.01
C VAL A 731 -14.70 55.62 -9.11
N LYS A 732 -15.64 56.56 -9.25
CA LYS A 732 -17.08 56.27 -9.35
C LYS A 732 -17.50 56.08 -10.80
N SER A 733 -18.32 55.06 -11.02
CA SER A 733 -18.95 54.72 -12.29
C SER A 733 -19.98 55.78 -12.75
N PRO A 734 -20.20 55.95 -14.06
CA PRO A 734 -19.55 55.21 -15.14
C PRO A 734 -18.12 55.69 -15.41
N VAL A 735 -17.25 54.73 -15.70
CA VAL A 735 -15.87 54.94 -16.16
C VAL A 735 -15.79 54.61 -17.65
N GLU A 736 -15.23 55.52 -18.42
CA GLU A 736 -15.00 55.36 -19.86
C GLU A 736 -13.52 55.54 -20.18
N GLY A 737 -12.97 54.68 -21.04
CA GLY A 737 -11.58 54.77 -21.49
C GLY A 737 -10.83 53.45 -21.35
N SER A 738 -9.53 53.52 -21.10
CA SER A 738 -8.70 52.30 -20.98
C SER A 738 -7.57 52.42 -19.97
N ALA A 739 -7.14 51.26 -19.48
CA ALA A 739 -5.94 51.12 -18.66
C ALA A 739 -5.16 49.86 -19.07
N GLY A 740 -3.85 49.89 -18.92
CA GLY A 740 -2.97 48.74 -19.10
C GLY A 740 -2.12 48.52 -17.86
N PHE A 741 -1.91 47.28 -17.44
CA PHE A 741 -1.05 46.95 -16.31
C PHE A 741 -0.05 45.85 -16.68
N GLU A 742 1.21 46.07 -16.32
CA GLU A 742 2.25 45.05 -16.32
C GLU A 742 2.81 44.92 -14.91
N GLY A 743 2.88 43.70 -14.40
CA GLY A 743 3.38 43.41 -13.06
C GLY A 743 4.39 42.26 -13.07
N ARG A 744 5.29 42.26 -12.10
CA ARG A 744 6.28 41.21 -11.92
C ARG A 744 6.49 40.92 -10.44
N PHE A 745 6.53 39.64 -10.11
CA PHE A 745 7.01 39.12 -8.84
C PHE A 745 8.24 38.27 -9.11
N ASP A 746 9.30 38.45 -8.33
CA ASP A 746 10.48 37.58 -8.33
C ASP A 746 10.75 37.15 -6.89
N TRP A 747 10.99 35.85 -6.68
CA TRP A 747 11.27 35.28 -5.37
C TRP A 747 12.49 34.36 -5.40
N ALA A 748 13.14 34.27 -4.25
CA ALA A 748 14.23 33.36 -3.94
C ALA A 748 14.06 32.86 -2.50
N ALA A 749 14.91 31.94 -2.06
CA ALA A 749 14.90 31.39 -0.70
C ALA A 749 15.01 32.46 0.43
N GLU A 750 15.46 33.67 0.10
CA GLU A 750 15.70 34.77 1.04
C GLU A 750 14.52 35.76 1.13
N GLY A 751 13.55 35.67 0.21
CA GLY A 751 12.38 36.54 0.16
C GLY A 751 11.84 36.82 -1.25
N ALA A 752 10.81 37.66 -1.33
CA ALA A 752 10.14 38.06 -2.56
C ALA A 752 10.20 39.57 -2.80
N THR A 753 10.28 39.96 -4.07
CA THR A 753 10.20 41.35 -4.54
C THR A 753 9.14 41.47 -5.61
N SER A 754 8.57 42.67 -5.78
CA SER A 754 7.55 42.92 -6.78
C SER A 754 7.69 44.30 -7.39
N SER A 755 7.24 44.47 -8.64
CA SER A 755 7.20 45.76 -9.33
C SER A 755 6.07 45.77 -10.35
N GLY A 756 5.64 46.95 -10.78
CA GLY A 756 4.60 47.04 -11.78
C GLY A 756 4.51 48.41 -12.45
N VAL A 757 3.73 48.48 -13.50
CA VAL A 757 3.51 49.67 -14.30
C VAL A 757 2.04 49.70 -14.69
N LEU A 758 1.35 50.75 -14.26
CA LEU A 758 0.02 51.10 -14.75
C LEU A 758 0.14 52.20 -15.79
N ILE A 759 -0.40 51.97 -16.98
CA ILE A 759 -0.49 52.94 -18.07
C ILE A 759 -1.95 53.30 -18.23
N VAL A 760 -2.26 54.58 -18.15
CA VAL A 760 -3.60 55.12 -18.39
C VAL A 760 -3.49 56.00 -19.64
N PRO A 761 -3.89 55.52 -20.83
CA PRO A 761 -3.87 56.32 -22.04
C PRO A 761 -4.86 57.49 -21.97
N GLU A 762 -6.09 57.18 -21.53
CA GLU A 762 -7.19 58.13 -21.36
C GLU A 762 -8.27 57.46 -20.50
N LEU A 763 -8.72 58.15 -19.44
CA LEU A 763 -9.76 57.68 -18.55
C LEU A 763 -10.64 58.83 -18.05
N ASP A 764 -11.95 58.64 -18.18
CA ASP A 764 -13.00 59.55 -17.74
C ASP A 764 -13.78 58.88 -16.61
N PHE A 765 -13.96 59.57 -15.49
CA PHE A 765 -14.66 59.04 -14.32
C PHE A 765 -15.12 60.15 -13.37
N THR A 766 -15.94 59.81 -12.39
CA THR A 766 -16.32 60.75 -11.32
C THR A 766 -15.49 60.47 -10.07
N SER A 767 -14.73 61.47 -9.60
CA SER A 767 -13.99 61.41 -8.33
C SER A 767 -14.80 62.09 -7.20
N PRO A 768 -14.42 61.90 -5.92
CA PRO A 768 -14.99 62.67 -4.80
C PRO A 768 -14.89 64.20 -4.98
N ALA A 769 -13.92 64.68 -5.75
CA ALA A 769 -13.70 66.10 -6.04
C ALA A 769 -14.46 66.63 -7.27
N GLY A 770 -15.05 65.75 -8.10
CA GLY A 770 -15.75 66.11 -9.34
C GLY A 770 -15.44 65.19 -10.53
N LYS A 771 -16.06 65.46 -11.70
CA LYS A 771 -15.85 64.68 -12.93
C LYS A 771 -14.45 64.94 -13.51
N VAL A 772 -13.68 63.88 -13.71
CA VAL A 772 -12.35 63.89 -14.33
C VAL A 772 -12.51 63.45 -15.78
N GLN A 773 -11.97 64.22 -16.71
CA GLN A 773 -11.96 63.94 -18.15
C GLN A 773 -10.52 63.94 -18.67
N GLY A 774 -10.19 62.95 -19.47
CA GLY A 774 -8.91 62.80 -20.14
C GLY A 774 -7.77 62.52 -19.18
N LEU A 775 -7.95 61.69 -18.14
CA LEU A 775 -6.83 61.31 -17.25
C LEU A 775 -5.82 60.48 -18.04
N LYS A 776 -4.56 60.91 -18.05
CA LYS A 776 -3.45 60.25 -18.73
C LYS A 776 -2.24 60.14 -17.80
N GLY A 777 -1.49 59.05 -17.93
CA GLY A 777 -0.16 58.95 -17.36
C GLY A 777 0.34 57.53 -17.15
N ARG A 778 1.50 57.44 -16.50
CA ARG A 778 2.21 56.20 -16.22
C ARG A 778 2.59 56.20 -14.75
N VAL A 779 2.17 55.17 -14.04
CA VAL A 779 2.45 54.97 -12.61
C VAL A 779 3.33 53.75 -12.46
N GLU A 780 4.52 53.94 -11.91
CA GLU A 780 5.50 52.89 -11.64
C GLU A 780 5.43 52.47 -10.18
N PHE A 781 5.21 51.18 -9.95
CA PHE A 781 5.18 50.53 -8.65
C PHE A 781 6.53 49.87 -8.37
N THR A 782 7.15 50.25 -7.25
CA THR A 782 8.38 49.63 -6.73
C THR A 782 8.09 48.44 -5.81
N SER A 783 6.83 48.28 -5.40
CA SER A 783 6.29 47.10 -4.73
C SER A 783 4.78 46.99 -4.98
N LEU A 784 4.29 45.77 -5.14
CA LEU A 784 2.86 45.43 -5.26
C LEU A 784 2.28 44.87 -3.95
N THR A 785 3.15 44.41 -3.04
CA THR A 785 2.79 43.83 -1.74
C THR A 785 3.84 44.17 -0.68
N PRO A 786 3.69 45.28 0.07
CA PRO A 786 2.61 46.27 0.02
C PRO A 786 2.70 47.18 -1.22
N LEU A 787 1.61 47.88 -1.55
CA LEU A 787 1.50 48.70 -2.75
C LEU A 787 2.26 50.03 -2.58
N ILE A 788 3.40 50.18 -3.28
CA ILE A 788 4.28 51.36 -3.19
C ILE A 788 4.65 51.83 -4.60
N THR A 789 4.56 53.13 -4.86
CA THR A 789 5.02 53.73 -6.12
C THR A 789 6.45 54.27 -6.02
N ALA A 790 7.10 54.48 -7.15
CA ALA A 790 8.25 55.37 -7.20
C ALA A 790 7.81 56.79 -6.75
N PRO A 791 8.70 57.61 -6.19
CA PRO A 791 8.36 58.98 -5.80
C PRO A 791 8.08 59.88 -7.03
N ASP A 792 7.41 61.01 -6.81
CA ASP A 792 7.16 62.08 -7.80
C ASP A 792 6.51 61.61 -9.13
N GLN A 793 5.60 60.63 -9.07
CA GLN A 793 4.83 60.17 -10.22
C GLN A 793 3.92 61.28 -10.74
N LYS A 794 3.75 61.36 -12.06
CA LYS A 794 2.95 62.43 -12.70
C LYS A 794 1.72 61.87 -13.41
N LEU A 795 0.58 62.45 -13.10
CA LEU A 795 -0.68 62.26 -13.83
C LEU A 795 -1.14 63.59 -14.41
N THR A 796 -1.75 63.56 -15.59
CA THR A 796 -2.34 64.73 -16.23
C THR A 796 -3.82 64.48 -16.49
N ALA A 797 -4.67 65.49 -16.34
CA ALA A 797 -6.07 65.43 -16.73
C ALA A 797 -6.43 66.65 -17.59
N ASP A 798 -7.10 66.43 -18.70
CA ASP A 798 -7.49 67.50 -19.63
C ASP A 798 -8.49 68.46 -18.94
N ARG A 799 -9.41 67.91 -18.13
CA ARG A 799 -10.35 68.71 -17.34
C ARG A 799 -10.78 68.00 -16.06
N VAL A 800 -10.86 68.74 -14.96
CA VAL A 800 -11.58 68.34 -13.74
C VAL A 800 -12.71 69.33 -13.49
N GLN A 801 -13.95 68.86 -13.58
CA GLN A 801 -15.14 69.66 -13.31
C GLN A 801 -15.30 69.80 -11.80
N THR A 802 -14.71 70.87 -11.26
CA THR A 802 -14.95 71.36 -9.90
C THR A 802 -15.76 72.67 -9.96
N VAL A 803 -16.00 73.31 -8.82
CA VAL A 803 -16.67 74.63 -8.73
C VAL A 803 -16.09 75.65 -9.73
N THR A 804 -14.77 75.60 -9.95
CA THR A 804 -14.11 76.27 -11.07
C THR A 804 -13.44 75.19 -11.93
N PRO A 805 -13.81 75.03 -13.22
CA PRO A 805 -13.20 74.00 -14.07
C PRO A 805 -11.68 74.15 -14.11
N LEU A 806 -10.98 73.10 -13.68
CA LEU A 806 -9.52 73.03 -13.79
C LEU A 806 -9.20 72.37 -15.12
N THR A 807 -8.50 73.07 -16.01
CA THR A 807 -8.02 72.52 -17.29
C THR A 807 -6.53 72.27 -17.24
N ASP A 808 -6.06 71.27 -17.99
CA ASP A 808 -4.64 70.91 -18.10
C ASP A 808 -3.97 70.64 -16.74
N LEU A 809 -4.68 69.93 -15.85
CA LEU A 809 -4.19 69.63 -14.52
C LEU A 809 -2.99 68.68 -14.60
N GLN A 810 -1.89 69.03 -13.94
CA GLN A 810 -0.77 68.14 -13.70
C GLN A 810 -0.62 67.93 -12.19
N LEU A 811 -0.66 66.66 -11.76
CA LEU A 811 -0.53 66.26 -10.37
C LEU A 811 0.75 65.43 -10.20
N SER A 812 1.58 65.78 -9.21
CA SER A 812 2.61 64.88 -8.70
C SER A 812 2.12 64.16 -7.46
N PHE A 813 2.38 62.86 -7.37
CA PHE A 813 2.02 62.05 -6.21
C PHE A 813 3.05 60.94 -5.94
N GLY A 814 2.99 60.38 -4.74
CA GLY A 814 3.70 59.17 -4.36
C GLY A 814 2.85 58.36 -3.38
N LEU A 815 2.87 57.05 -3.52
CA LEU A 815 2.17 56.12 -2.65
C LEU A 815 3.18 55.30 -1.86
N ASP A 816 3.07 55.30 -0.54
CA ASP A 816 3.81 54.41 0.35
C ASP A 816 2.87 53.48 1.13
N GLU A 817 3.40 52.69 2.06
CA GLU A 817 2.61 51.71 2.83
C GLU A 817 1.49 52.34 3.67
N LYS A 818 1.61 53.62 4.03
CA LYS A 818 0.73 54.28 5.01
C LYS A 818 -0.09 55.41 4.39
N ALA A 819 0.43 56.08 3.37
CA ALA A 819 -0.19 57.27 2.82
C ALA A 819 0.05 57.48 1.32
N LEU A 820 -0.96 58.09 0.69
CA LEU A 820 -0.85 58.75 -0.60
C LEU A 820 -0.40 60.20 -0.37
N THR A 821 0.82 60.52 -0.75
CA THR A 821 1.37 61.88 -0.71
C THR A 821 1.08 62.60 -2.01
N ILE A 822 0.45 63.77 -1.91
CA ILE A 822 0.11 64.65 -3.03
C ILE A 822 1.05 65.86 -2.98
N GLY A 823 1.67 66.22 -4.10
CA GLY A 823 2.65 67.32 -4.20
C GLY A 823 2.10 68.74 -4.01
N GLY A 824 0.81 68.87 -3.70
CA GLY A 824 0.11 70.15 -3.61
C GLY A 824 -0.53 70.59 -4.94
N GLY A 825 -1.23 71.72 -4.91
CA GLY A 825 -1.90 72.30 -6.07
C GLY A 825 -2.01 73.81 -5.96
N GLN A 826 -2.18 74.51 -7.08
CA GLN A 826 -2.36 75.96 -7.10
C GLN A 826 -3.49 76.37 -8.03
N ILE A 827 -4.26 77.37 -7.62
CA ILE A 827 -5.31 77.99 -8.41
C ILE A 827 -5.19 79.53 -8.34
N GLN A 828 -5.65 80.21 -9.39
CA GLN A 828 -5.79 81.66 -9.40
C GLN A 828 -7.23 82.00 -9.00
N ALA A 829 -7.41 82.80 -7.95
CA ALA A 829 -8.74 83.15 -7.44
C ALA A 829 -8.75 84.59 -6.90
N ALA A 830 -9.82 85.35 -7.19
CA ALA A 830 -10.08 86.69 -6.66
C ALA A 830 -8.86 87.65 -6.73
N GLY A 831 -8.18 87.66 -7.88
CA GLY A 831 -7.01 88.51 -8.15
C GLY A 831 -5.70 88.09 -7.48
N GLY A 832 -5.68 86.97 -6.73
CA GLY A 832 -4.52 86.39 -6.07
C GLY A 832 -4.32 84.90 -6.39
N ARG A 833 -3.46 84.24 -5.61
CA ARG A 833 -3.14 82.82 -5.71
C ARG A 833 -3.58 82.09 -4.44
N ILE A 834 -4.24 80.96 -4.61
CA ILE A 834 -4.51 80.02 -3.51
C ILE A 834 -3.76 78.73 -3.84
N SER A 835 -2.93 78.24 -2.93
CA SER A 835 -2.22 76.98 -3.06
C SER A 835 -2.46 76.06 -1.87
N VAL A 836 -2.27 74.77 -2.07
CA VAL A 836 -2.30 73.76 -1.03
C VAL A 836 -0.90 73.17 -0.93
N GLU A 837 -0.35 73.15 0.27
CA GLU A 837 0.95 72.51 0.51
C GLU A 837 0.89 70.99 0.29
N PRO A 838 2.04 70.34 0.07
CA PRO A 838 2.10 68.89 0.02
C PRO A 838 1.41 68.28 1.25
N LEU A 839 0.52 67.33 1.00
CA LEU A 839 -0.29 66.68 2.03
C LEU A 839 -0.25 65.18 1.86
N SER A 840 -0.37 64.45 2.96
CA SER A 840 -0.38 62.99 2.98
C SER A 840 -1.75 62.48 3.42
N LEU A 841 -2.39 61.71 2.55
CA LEU A 841 -3.68 61.06 2.78
C LEU A 841 -3.44 59.65 3.31
N PRO A 842 -3.87 59.30 4.53
CA PRO A 842 -3.71 57.94 5.06
C PRO A 842 -4.53 56.95 4.23
N LEU A 843 -3.96 55.76 4.02
CA LEU A 843 -4.64 54.66 3.31
C LEU A 843 -5.62 53.90 4.20
N THR A 844 -5.54 54.05 5.53
CA THR A 844 -6.48 53.46 6.48
C THR A 844 -7.87 54.06 6.28
N PRO A 845 -8.89 53.26 5.92
CA PRO A 845 -10.24 53.77 5.78
C PRO A 845 -10.74 54.39 7.09
N GLY A 846 -11.24 55.63 7.00
CA GLY A 846 -11.82 56.33 8.14
C GLY A 846 -10.81 57.10 9.01
N GLU A 847 -9.53 57.12 8.66
CA GLU A 847 -8.54 57.94 9.34
C GLU A 847 -8.60 59.40 8.86
N GLY A 848 -8.59 60.34 9.81
CA GLY A 848 -8.60 61.76 9.51
C GLY A 848 -7.27 62.24 8.91
N TRP A 849 -7.31 63.28 8.10
CA TRP A 849 -6.12 63.86 7.45
C TRP A 849 -6.14 65.38 7.52
N GLY A 850 -5.04 66.04 7.20
CA GLY A 850 -4.96 67.49 7.26
C GLY A 850 -3.95 68.07 6.30
N GLY A 851 -4.01 69.38 6.12
CA GLY A 851 -3.13 70.11 5.22
C GLY A 851 -3.15 71.60 5.52
N VAL A 852 -2.43 72.37 4.70
CA VAL A 852 -2.40 73.84 4.82
C VAL A 852 -2.76 74.45 3.48
N VAL A 853 -3.84 75.25 3.47
CA VAL A 853 -4.16 76.14 2.35
C VAL A 853 -3.41 77.45 2.56
N VAL A 854 -2.62 77.86 1.58
CA VAL A 854 -1.91 79.14 1.56
C VAL A 854 -2.66 80.08 0.64
N VAL A 855 -2.99 81.25 1.17
CA VAL A 855 -3.67 82.33 0.45
C VAL A 855 -2.65 83.44 0.24
N GLU A 856 -2.44 83.85 -1.01
CA GLU A 856 -1.49 84.90 -1.40
C GLU A 856 -2.17 85.96 -2.25
N GLY A 857 -2.28 87.17 -1.73
CA GLY A 857 -2.73 88.35 -2.48
C GLY A 857 -4.21 88.31 -2.89
N VAL A 858 -5.08 87.60 -2.16
CA VAL A 858 -6.51 87.48 -2.50
C VAL A 858 -7.26 88.75 -2.10
N GLN A 859 -8.05 89.31 -3.03
CA GLN A 859 -8.85 90.51 -2.80
C GLN A 859 -10.22 90.15 -2.21
N LEU A 860 -10.50 90.61 -0.98
CA LEU A 860 -11.76 90.33 -0.28
C LEU A 860 -12.98 90.93 -0.99
N ASN A 861 -12.81 92.07 -1.67
CA ASN A 861 -13.91 92.71 -2.42
C ASN A 861 -14.41 91.84 -3.59
N GLU A 862 -13.50 91.13 -4.25
CA GLU A 862 -13.86 90.20 -5.34
C GLU A 862 -14.62 88.98 -4.80
N LEU A 863 -14.32 88.54 -3.58
CA LEU A 863 -15.09 87.48 -2.90
C LEU A 863 -16.50 87.96 -2.52
N LEU A 864 -16.65 89.21 -2.06
CA LEU A 864 -17.98 89.79 -1.77
C LEU A 864 -18.85 89.94 -3.02
N LYS A 865 -18.25 90.33 -4.16
CA LYS A 865 -18.93 90.37 -5.47
C LYS A 865 -19.41 88.98 -5.89
N SER A 866 -18.59 87.95 -5.69
CA SER A 866 -19.00 86.57 -5.97
C SER A 866 -20.14 86.08 -5.06
N ALA A 867 -20.25 86.63 -3.85
CA ALA A 867 -21.32 86.34 -2.89
C ALA A 867 -22.58 87.21 -3.06
N ASN A 868 -22.63 88.05 -4.10
CA ASN A 868 -23.71 89.00 -4.38
C ASN A 868 -24.00 90.00 -3.25
N LEU A 869 -22.97 90.36 -2.47
CA LEU A 869 -23.06 91.31 -1.36
C LEU A 869 -22.55 92.72 -1.72
N GLN A 870 -22.23 92.96 -3.00
CA GLN A 870 -21.62 94.21 -3.45
C GLN A 870 -22.46 95.47 -3.18
N ASP A 871 -23.79 95.32 -3.06
CA ASP A 871 -24.71 96.44 -2.84
C ASP A 871 -24.93 96.74 -1.34
N LYS A 872 -24.34 95.95 -0.43
CA LYS A 872 -24.57 96.06 1.03
C LYS A 872 -23.31 96.39 1.83
N ALA A 873 -22.12 96.01 1.32
CA ALA A 873 -20.84 96.33 1.94
C ALA A 873 -19.70 96.31 0.91
N GLU A 874 -18.76 97.23 1.04
CA GLU A 874 -17.50 97.25 0.30
C GLU A 874 -16.34 96.93 1.25
N PHE A 875 -15.52 95.94 0.90
CA PHE A 875 -14.35 95.55 1.68
C PHE A 875 -13.12 95.42 0.78
N ASP A 876 -12.53 96.56 0.42
CA ASP A 876 -11.26 96.62 -0.32
C ASP A 876 -10.09 96.33 0.63
N ALA A 877 -9.83 95.04 0.83
CA ALA A 877 -8.62 94.57 1.49
C ALA A 877 -8.04 93.39 0.74
N VAL A 878 -6.71 93.31 0.71
CA VAL A 878 -5.99 92.18 0.12
C VAL A 878 -5.33 91.42 1.25
N VAL A 879 -5.60 90.12 1.31
CA VAL A 879 -5.14 89.29 2.41
C VAL A 879 -4.21 88.18 1.94
N SER A 880 -3.28 87.81 2.81
CA SER A 880 -2.44 86.63 2.65
C SER A 880 -2.24 85.93 3.99
N GLY A 881 -2.14 84.62 3.97
CA GLY A 881 -1.95 83.85 5.18
C GLY A 881 -2.10 82.36 4.96
N ARG A 882 -2.20 81.62 6.06
CA ARG A 882 -2.19 80.17 6.07
C ARG A 882 -3.41 79.68 6.84
N LEU A 883 -4.10 78.71 6.27
CA LEU A 883 -5.30 78.10 6.80
C LEU A 883 -5.04 76.59 6.97
N PRO A 884 -4.51 76.16 8.14
CA PRO A 884 -4.41 74.75 8.45
C PRO A 884 -5.81 74.14 8.58
N PHE A 885 -6.01 72.99 7.96
CA PHE A 885 -7.27 72.25 8.03
C PHE A 885 -7.03 70.80 8.43
N THR A 886 -8.08 70.20 8.99
CA THR A 886 -8.22 68.78 9.26
C THR A 886 -9.55 68.29 8.72
N TYR A 887 -9.60 67.09 8.18
CA TYR A 887 -10.80 66.38 7.75
C TYR A 887 -10.94 65.12 8.59
N ASP A 888 -12.12 64.93 9.17
CA ASP A 888 -12.53 63.69 9.83
C ASP A 888 -13.81 63.15 9.16
N PRO A 889 -13.95 61.84 8.90
CA PRO A 889 -15.14 61.28 8.26
C PRO A 889 -16.46 61.49 9.04
N LYS A 890 -16.41 61.65 10.37
CA LYS A 890 -17.58 61.91 11.22
C LYS A 890 -17.86 63.41 11.33
N ASP A 891 -16.81 64.21 11.54
CA ASP A 891 -16.94 65.63 11.88
C ASP A 891 -16.75 66.59 10.69
N GLY A 892 -16.32 66.08 9.53
CA GLY A 892 -16.11 66.83 8.29
C GLY A 892 -14.84 67.69 8.30
N TRP A 893 -14.84 68.74 7.47
CA TRP A 893 -13.72 69.68 7.35
C TRP A 893 -13.70 70.68 8.51
N ARG A 894 -12.53 70.89 9.10
CA ARG A 894 -12.30 71.88 10.16
C ARG A 894 -11.04 72.69 9.88
N ILE A 895 -11.14 74.01 9.96
CA ILE A 895 -9.98 74.91 9.98
C ILE A 895 -9.55 75.13 11.43
N VAL A 896 -8.26 74.98 11.72
CA VAL A 896 -7.71 75.10 13.07
C VAL A 896 -6.56 76.11 13.06
N GLY A 897 -6.74 77.24 13.74
CA GLY A 897 -5.73 78.28 13.89
C GLY A 897 -5.37 78.98 12.57
N GLY A 898 -6.32 79.12 11.65
CA GLY A 898 -6.10 79.85 10.40
C GLY A 898 -5.91 81.34 10.66
N VAL A 899 -4.94 81.97 9.99
CA VAL A 899 -4.69 83.41 10.12
C VAL A 899 -4.45 84.01 8.74
N LEU A 900 -5.18 85.07 8.42
CA LEU A 900 -5.02 85.90 7.23
C LEU A 900 -4.64 87.32 7.65
N ASN A 901 -3.65 87.91 6.99
CA ASN A 901 -3.19 89.28 7.27
C ASN A 901 -3.38 90.17 6.04
N GLY A 902 -3.75 91.43 6.27
CA GLY A 902 -3.75 92.45 5.24
C GLY A 902 -2.34 92.69 4.71
N VAL A 903 -2.15 92.59 3.40
CA VAL A 903 -0.84 92.85 2.77
C VAL A 903 -0.66 94.31 2.33
N ARG A 904 -1.75 95.09 2.33
CA ARG A 904 -1.76 96.53 2.06
C ARG A 904 -2.88 97.21 2.85
N PRO A 905 -2.78 98.54 3.10
CA PRO A 905 -3.90 99.32 3.62
C PRO A 905 -5.15 99.17 2.75
N GLY A 906 -6.32 99.23 3.36
CA GLY A 906 -7.61 98.95 2.70
C GLY A 906 -8.73 99.88 3.15
N ARG A 907 -9.96 99.61 2.74
CA ARG A 907 -11.17 100.34 3.17
C ARG A 907 -12.30 99.35 3.46
N LEU A 908 -13.06 99.62 4.53
CA LEU A 908 -14.33 98.96 4.84
C LEU A 908 -15.44 100.02 4.85
N SER A 909 -16.52 99.74 4.14
CA SER A 909 -17.74 100.53 4.16
C SER A 909 -18.94 99.58 4.27
N ILE A 910 -19.72 99.71 5.34
CA ILE A 910 -20.94 98.93 5.56
C ILE A 910 -22.14 99.88 5.58
N GLU A 911 -23.18 99.58 4.80
CA GLU A 911 -24.39 100.39 4.82
C GLU A 911 -25.20 100.19 6.12
N PRO A 912 -25.80 101.25 6.70
CA PRO A 912 -26.57 101.15 7.95
C PRO A 912 -27.72 100.14 7.90
N GLN A 913 -28.32 99.94 6.73
CA GLN A 913 -29.51 99.10 6.52
C GLN A 913 -29.24 97.61 6.77
N VAL A 914 -27.97 97.17 6.75
CA VAL A 914 -27.57 95.78 7.02
C VAL A 914 -27.79 95.40 8.49
N PHE A 915 -27.82 96.38 9.40
CA PHE A 915 -27.95 96.15 10.84
C PHE A 915 -29.39 96.17 11.35
N ASP A 916 -30.34 96.70 10.58
CA ASP A 916 -31.77 96.69 10.92
C ASP A 916 -32.35 95.25 10.86
N ASP A 917 -31.84 94.42 9.95
CA ASP A 917 -32.22 93.01 9.83
C ASP A 917 -31.63 92.12 10.95
N LEU A 918 -30.51 92.52 11.57
CA LEU A 918 -29.85 91.79 12.67
C LEU A 918 -30.59 91.94 14.01
N ALA A 919 -31.39 92.99 14.19
CA ALA A 919 -32.22 93.19 15.37
C ALA A 919 -33.42 92.22 15.45
N ALA A 920 -33.78 91.56 14.35
CA ALA A 920 -34.94 90.67 14.27
C ALA A 920 -34.65 89.19 14.65
N GLY A 921 -33.40 88.81 14.93
CA GLY A 921 -32.97 87.41 15.08
C GLY A 921 -32.58 86.92 16.48
N GLY A 922 -32.64 87.74 17.53
CA GLY A 922 -32.18 87.36 18.89
C GLY A 922 -33.11 87.85 19.99
N GLY A 923 -33.70 86.92 20.76
CA GLY A 923 -34.70 87.18 21.79
C GLY A 923 -34.19 87.92 23.04
N GLY A 924 -33.92 89.22 22.90
CA GLY A 924 -33.77 90.17 24.01
C GLY A 924 -34.90 91.20 23.99
N GLU A 925 -35.43 91.52 25.17
CA GLU A 925 -36.66 92.31 25.39
C GLU A 925 -36.72 93.67 24.66
N ALA A 926 -37.93 93.97 24.19
CA ALA A 926 -38.29 95.20 23.48
C ALA A 926 -38.04 96.49 24.27
N GLY A 927 -37.53 97.52 23.57
CA GLY A 927 -37.70 98.92 23.95
C GLY A 927 -36.48 99.69 24.45
N VAL A 928 -35.29 99.51 23.85
CA VAL A 928 -34.17 100.46 24.02
C VAL A 928 -34.06 101.33 22.76
N PRO A 929 -34.28 102.67 22.83
CA PRO A 929 -34.03 103.57 21.70
C PRO A 929 -32.53 103.53 21.31
N PRO A 930 -32.18 103.76 20.03
CA PRO A 930 -30.80 103.71 19.55
C PRO A 930 -29.93 104.58 20.47
N ASN A 931 -29.02 103.93 21.18
CA ASN A 931 -28.12 104.64 22.08
C ASN A 931 -27.07 105.37 21.22
N ALA A 932 -26.67 106.58 21.61
CA ALA A 932 -25.68 107.36 20.86
C ALA A 932 -24.34 106.61 20.63
N MET A 933 -24.04 105.60 21.45
CA MET A 933 -22.87 104.75 21.31
C MET A 933 -22.97 103.74 20.14
N GLN A 934 -24.15 103.19 19.86
CA GLN A 934 -24.40 102.32 18.70
C GLN A 934 -24.30 103.11 17.39
N ASP A 935 -24.89 104.32 17.35
CA ASP A 935 -24.88 105.15 16.15
C ASP A 935 -23.45 105.62 15.79
N LEU A 936 -22.61 105.89 16.81
CA LEU A 936 -21.18 106.16 16.63
C LEU A 936 -20.40 104.91 16.17
N ALA A 937 -20.75 103.72 16.65
CA ALA A 937 -20.15 102.46 16.20
C ALA A 937 -20.52 102.13 14.74
N TYR A 938 -21.75 102.43 14.31
CA TYR A 938 -22.17 102.27 12.91
C TYR A 938 -21.44 103.25 11.99
N GLN A 939 -21.34 104.53 12.37
CA GLN A 939 -20.56 105.52 11.61
C GLN A 939 -19.08 105.12 11.50
N ALA A 940 -18.51 104.54 12.56
CA ALA A 940 -17.14 104.01 12.54
C ALA A 940 -16.93 102.90 11.49
N MET A 941 -17.97 102.13 11.15
CA MET A 941 -17.92 101.06 10.14
C MET A 941 -18.34 101.50 8.73
N GLN A 942 -18.97 102.67 8.60
CA GLN A 942 -19.48 103.19 7.32
C GLN A 942 -18.35 103.69 6.41
N ASP A 943 -17.31 104.30 6.98
CA ASP A 943 -16.16 104.84 6.22
C ASP A 943 -14.86 104.59 7.00
N LEU A 944 -14.41 103.33 7.05
CA LEU A 944 -13.22 102.92 7.79
C LEU A 944 -12.01 102.77 6.84
N ALA A 945 -10.99 103.60 7.01
CA ALA A 945 -9.69 103.39 6.39
C ALA A 945 -8.87 102.40 7.23
N ILE A 946 -8.54 101.24 6.66
CA ILE A 946 -7.86 100.13 7.32
C ILE A 946 -6.36 100.31 7.21
N SER A 947 -5.68 100.34 8.37
CA SER A 947 -4.23 100.41 8.47
C SER A 947 -3.61 99.03 8.62
N ASP A 948 -4.24 98.19 9.44
CA ASP A 948 -3.84 96.81 9.72
C ASP A 948 -5.09 95.93 9.83
N LEU A 949 -4.99 94.71 9.31
CA LEU A 949 -6.07 93.74 9.24
C LEU A 949 -5.51 92.37 9.56
N THR A 950 -6.06 91.72 10.58
CA THR A 950 -5.83 90.30 10.84
C THR A 950 -7.17 89.60 10.91
N ALA A 951 -7.31 88.44 10.28
CA ALA A 951 -8.49 87.60 10.38
C ALA A 951 -8.09 86.23 10.90
N GLU A 952 -8.60 85.88 12.08
CA GLU A 952 -8.50 84.52 12.61
C GLU A 952 -9.66 83.70 12.07
N VAL A 953 -9.35 82.54 11.49
CA VAL A 953 -10.29 81.66 10.83
C VAL A 953 -10.28 80.31 11.54
N ASN A 954 -11.40 79.93 12.13
CA ASN A 954 -11.55 78.68 12.88
C ASN A 954 -12.91 78.03 12.65
N SER A 955 -12.96 76.70 12.60
CA SER A 955 -14.23 75.97 12.59
C SER A 955 -14.79 75.84 14.01
N LEU A 956 -16.02 76.34 14.17
CA LEU A 956 -16.88 76.24 15.36
C LEU A 956 -17.71 74.96 15.32
N ASP A 957 -18.41 74.68 16.42
CA ASP A 957 -19.33 73.53 16.53
C ASP A 957 -20.44 73.57 15.47
N GLN A 958 -20.90 72.38 15.06
CA GLN A 958 -21.83 72.16 13.94
C GLN A 958 -21.29 72.56 12.56
N GLY A 959 -19.98 72.67 12.39
CA GLY A 959 -19.35 72.90 11.08
C GLY A 959 -19.49 74.34 10.56
N ARG A 960 -19.71 75.29 11.47
CA ARG A 960 -19.70 76.71 11.15
C ARG A 960 -18.26 77.25 11.10
N LEU A 961 -17.96 78.14 10.18
CA LEU A 961 -16.68 78.83 10.06
C LEU A 961 -16.79 80.16 10.80
N GLY A 962 -16.07 80.29 11.90
CA GLY A 962 -15.88 81.56 12.59
C GLY A 962 -14.73 82.33 11.96
N VAL A 963 -15.00 83.54 11.51
CA VAL A 963 -13.96 84.49 11.08
C VAL A 963 -14.01 85.70 12.01
N ARG A 964 -12.95 85.87 12.79
CA ARG A 964 -12.75 87.00 13.69
C ARG A 964 -11.79 87.97 13.04
N PHE A 965 -12.31 89.08 12.53
CA PHE A 965 -11.49 90.16 12.00
C PHE A 965 -11.09 91.09 13.14
N ARG A 966 -9.81 91.43 13.21
CA ARG A 966 -9.27 92.53 14.00
C ARG A 966 -8.78 93.59 13.03
N ILE A 967 -9.43 94.74 13.07
CA ILE A 967 -9.24 95.83 12.12
C ILE A 967 -8.77 97.06 12.90
N ASN A 968 -7.54 97.49 12.65
CA ASN A 968 -7.04 98.75 13.16
C ASN A 968 -7.08 99.78 12.04
N GLY A 969 -7.74 100.91 12.29
CA GLY A 969 -7.96 101.91 11.28
C GLY A 969 -8.29 103.27 11.85
N ARG A 970 -8.80 104.13 10.98
CA ARG A 970 -9.36 105.43 11.36
C ARG A 970 -10.60 105.74 10.54
N HIS A 971 -11.51 106.50 11.13
CA HIS A 971 -12.68 106.99 10.41
C HIS A 971 -12.24 108.01 9.35
N ASP A 972 -12.51 107.72 8.08
CA ASP A 972 -12.08 108.50 6.93
C ASP A 972 -13.28 108.79 6.00
N PRO A 973 -14.25 109.61 6.47
CA PRO A 973 -15.43 109.97 5.70
C PRO A 973 -15.06 110.89 4.52
N PRO A 974 -15.84 110.86 3.42
CA PRO A 974 -15.55 111.64 2.21
C PRO A 974 -15.52 113.16 2.45
N GLU A 975 -16.24 113.66 3.47
CA GLU A 975 -16.16 115.04 3.96
C GLU A 975 -15.69 115.07 5.43
N ARG A 976 -14.81 116.03 5.77
CA ARG A 976 -14.17 116.06 7.09
C ARG A 976 -15.15 116.49 8.19
N GLU A 977 -15.43 115.62 9.15
CA GLU A 977 -16.37 115.85 10.24
C GLU A 977 -15.66 116.22 11.57
N GLN A 978 -16.30 117.07 12.39
CA GLN A 978 -15.80 117.49 13.71
C GLN A 978 -16.92 117.47 14.75
N LEU A 979 -16.72 116.80 15.88
CA LEU A 979 -17.65 116.81 17.01
C LEU A 979 -17.54 118.13 17.78
N ARG A 980 -18.61 118.94 17.78
CA ARG A 980 -18.71 120.18 18.57
C ARG A 980 -19.82 120.04 19.61
N LEU A 981 -19.43 119.98 20.89
CA LEU A 981 -20.35 119.98 22.03
C LEU A 981 -20.26 121.31 22.78
N THR A 982 -21.39 121.92 23.11
CA THR A 982 -21.38 123.11 23.97
C THR A 982 -21.28 122.70 25.45
N PHE A 983 -20.66 123.55 26.29
CA PHE A 983 -20.41 123.24 27.70
C PHE A 983 -21.71 122.96 28.50
N LEU A 984 -22.84 123.55 28.08
CA LEU A 984 -24.15 123.32 28.68
C LEU A 984 -24.71 121.92 28.37
N GLU A 985 -24.44 121.40 27.17
CA GLU A 985 -24.90 120.08 26.69
C GLU A 985 -24.16 118.92 27.40
N LEU A 986 -22.90 119.13 27.78
CA LEU A 986 -22.12 118.15 28.55
C LEU A 986 -22.65 117.97 29.99
N ILE A 987 -23.13 119.07 30.60
CA ILE A 987 -23.61 119.08 32.00
C ILE A 987 -25.01 118.48 32.13
N ARG A 988 -25.90 118.72 31.16
CA ARG A 988 -27.29 118.22 31.19
C ARG A 988 -27.44 116.76 30.75
N ARG A 989 -26.38 116.15 30.22
CA ARG A 989 -26.41 114.82 29.56
C ARG A 989 -27.32 114.74 28.33
N ASP A 990 -27.70 115.88 27.74
CA ASP A 990 -28.56 115.96 26.53
C ASP A 990 -27.85 115.39 25.27
N PHE A 991 -26.51 115.20 25.31
CA PHE A 991 -25.76 114.58 24.23
C PHE A 991 -26.15 113.11 23.97
N MET A 992 -26.80 112.44 24.93
CA MET A 992 -27.24 111.04 24.82
C MET A 992 -28.49 110.85 23.93
N THR A 993 -29.18 111.94 23.57
CA THR A 993 -30.43 111.94 22.78
C THR A 993 -30.29 112.55 21.38
N LYS A 994 -29.07 112.95 20.97
CA LYS A 994 -28.79 113.61 19.69
C LYS A 994 -27.87 112.73 18.84
N LYS A 995 -28.09 112.71 17.53
CA LYS A 995 -27.18 112.06 16.58
C LYS A 995 -25.83 112.78 16.63
N LEU A 996 -24.79 112.06 17.05
CA LEU A 996 -23.42 112.57 17.12
C LEU A 996 -22.66 112.06 15.90
N ASN A 997 -21.98 112.97 15.20
CA ASN A 997 -21.11 112.65 14.08
C ASN A 997 -19.72 112.31 14.59
N LEU A 998 -19.18 111.17 14.18
CA LEU A 998 -17.85 110.72 14.55
C LEU A 998 -16.78 111.60 13.85
N PRO A 999 -15.84 112.23 14.58
CA PRO A 999 -14.81 113.04 13.94
C PRO A 999 -13.96 112.24 12.95
N SER A 1000 -13.53 112.89 11.86
CA SER A 1000 -12.50 112.31 10.98
C SER A 1000 -11.19 112.07 11.76
N ASP A 1001 -10.41 111.08 11.32
CA ASP A 1001 -9.18 110.62 11.97
C ASP A 1001 -9.37 109.97 13.35
N THR A 1002 -10.61 109.67 13.77
CA THR A 1002 -10.84 108.93 15.01
C THR A 1002 -10.22 107.53 14.91
N PRO A 1003 -9.30 107.14 15.81
CA PRO A 1003 -8.70 105.81 15.78
C PRO A 1003 -9.76 104.75 16.14
N ILE A 1004 -9.80 103.69 15.36
CA ILE A 1004 -10.77 102.59 15.51
C ILE A 1004 -9.97 101.29 15.67
N ASP A 1005 -10.18 100.60 16.80
CA ASP A 1005 -9.81 99.19 17.01
C ASP A 1005 -11.12 98.41 17.03
N LEU A 1006 -11.41 97.73 15.92
CA LEU A 1006 -12.65 97.00 15.71
C LEU A 1006 -12.35 95.51 15.69
N THR A 1007 -13.05 94.75 16.53
CA THR A 1007 -13.12 93.30 16.43
C THR A 1007 -14.49 92.90 15.89
N LEU A 1008 -14.53 92.28 14.71
CA LEU A 1008 -15.74 91.81 14.06
C LEU A 1008 -15.77 90.28 14.07
N ASP A 1009 -16.65 89.72 14.88
CA ASP A 1009 -16.89 88.28 14.92
C ASP A 1009 -18.01 87.92 13.94
N THR A 1010 -17.65 87.21 12.88
CA THR A 1010 -18.61 86.70 11.88
C THR A 1010 -18.63 85.17 11.91
N THR A 1011 -19.82 84.60 11.74
CA THR A 1011 -19.99 83.14 11.64
C THR A 1011 -20.70 82.79 10.36
N TRP A 1012 -20.11 81.90 9.57
CA TRP A 1012 -20.62 81.41 8.29
C TRP A 1012 -20.91 79.92 8.40
N ASN A 1013 -21.93 79.37 7.75
CA ASN A 1013 -22.17 77.92 7.78
C ASN A 1013 -21.31 77.22 6.70
N ALA A 1014 -20.09 76.83 7.06
CA ALA A 1014 -19.16 76.23 6.09
C ALA A 1014 -19.62 74.88 5.58
N ASN A 1015 -20.21 74.04 6.42
CA ASN A 1015 -20.70 72.74 5.98
C ASN A 1015 -21.82 72.87 4.94
N GLN A 1016 -22.69 73.87 5.05
CA GLN A 1016 -23.76 74.12 4.08
C GLN A 1016 -23.23 74.73 2.78
N ILE A 1017 -22.30 75.69 2.87
CA ILE A 1017 -21.62 76.25 1.69
C ILE A 1017 -20.87 75.14 0.92
N ILE A 1018 -20.15 74.28 1.63
CA ILE A 1018 -19.39 73.18 1.05
C ILE A 1018 -20.31 72.06 0.55
N SER A 1019 -21.39 71.70 1.26
CA SER A 1019 -22.34 70.68 0.81
C SER A 1019 -23.08 71.11 -0.44
N ASP A 1020 -23.54 72.35 -0.48
CA ASP A 1020 -24.28 72.90 -1.62
C ASP A 1020 -23.32 73.00 -2.82
N LEU A 1021 -22.11 73.54 -2.63
CA LEU A 1021 -21.07 73.59 -3.68
C LEU A 1021 -20.68 72.19 -4.20
N LEU A 1022 -20.58 71.18 -3.34
CA LEU A 1022 -20.26 69.81 -3.72
C LEU A 1022 -21.45 69.10 -4.42
N GLU A 1023 -22.70 69.38 -4.04
CA GLU A 1023 -23.87 68.90 -4.78
C GLU A 1023 -23.99 69.55 -6.16
N TYR A 1024 -23.68 70.84 -6.30
CA TYR A 1024 -23.67 71.53 -7.59
C TYR A 1024 -22.55 71.05 -8.51
N ALA A 1025 -21.34 70.85 -7.98
CA ALA A 1025 -20.22 70.27 -8.73
C ALA A 1025 -20.50 68.84 -9.23
N ARG A 1026 -21.34 68.07 -8.50
CA ARG A 1026 -21.82 66.75 -8.97
C ARG A 1026 -22.87 66.84 -10.08
N ARG A 1027 -23.68 67.91 -10.13
CA ARG A 1027 -24.77 68.08 -11.12
C ARG A 1027 -24.35 68.79 -12.41
N GLY A 1028 -23.26 69.54 -12.41
CA GLY A 1028 -22.68 70.16 -13.63
C GLY A 1028 -23.42 71.40 -14.14
N GLU A 1029 -24.13 72.13 -13.27
CA GLU A 1029 -24.88 73.34 -13.63
C GLU A 1029 -24.24 74.61 -13.03
N THR A 1030 -24.35 75.75 -13.71
CA THR A 1030 -23.91 77.07 -13.22
C THR A 1030 -24.82 77.59 -12.10
N PRO A 1031 -24.26 78.17 -11.01
CA PRO A 1031 -25.02 78.53 -9.82
C PRO A 1031 -25.97 79.72 -10.08
N VAL A 1032 -27.23 79.58 -9.64
CA VAL A 1032 -28.15 80.70 -9.38
C VAL A 1032 -28.46 80.65 -7.89
N LEU A 1033 -27.96 81.62 -7.13
CA LEU A 1033 -28.26 81.76 -5.70
C LEU A 1033 -29.68 82.33 -5.55
N THR A 1034 -30.66 81.48 -5.26
CA THR A 1034 -31.97 81.92 -4.77
C THR A 1034 -31.92 82.03 -3.25
N THR A 1035 -32.07 83.24 -2.74
CA THR A 1035 -32.36 83.50 -1.33
C THR A 1035 -33.86 83.66 -1.20
N ASP A 1036 -34.55 82.59 -0.79
CA ASP A 1036 -35.86 82.68 -0.16
C ASP A 1036 -36.17 81.32 0.45
N GLU A 1037 -36.07 81.24 1.77
CA GLU A 1037 -36.97 80.47 2.64
C GLU A 1037 -36.60 80.78 4.10
N THR A 1038 -37.23 81.81 4.64
CA THR A 1038 -37.59 81.88 6.07
C THR A 1038 -38.77 80.92 6.34
N PRO A 1039 -38.90 80.40 7.57
CA PRO A 1039 -39.05 78.98 7.92
C PRO A 1039 -40.34 78.27 7.50
#